data_AF-A0A937V861-F1
#
_entry.id   AF-A0A937V861-F1
#
_cell.length_a   1.000
_cell.length_b   1.000
_cell.length_c   1.000
_cell.angle_alpha   90.00
_cell.angle_beta   90.00
_cell.angle_gamma   90.00
#
_symmetry.space_group_name_H-M   'P 1'
#
loop_
_entity.id
_entity.type
_entity.pdbx_description
1 polymer ?
#
loop_
_entity_poly.entity_id
_entity_poly.type
_entity_poly.pdbx_seq_one_letter_code
_entity_poly.pdbx_strand_id
1 'polypeptide(L)'
;MNQGHIGTPRTLIFQAAKLGDIDCLLAEFDLAAPLLRDPASVGRIVGVSGGAWLALGAGLSWAAHRHPGRWSGAAHAFDEFGAFLRRASSRDLRSRNRNPWYGPYNLRPLRIWLEERLRVYGAGDEAWLSELGVPLYLGCMDGDGTFTLLGPEDDRLQSQYHAVRVGPPRDAPIAEALVAALSTLLSTEPVWVRARGGGGTWLRDARPAIVDAGAIFSDLEAGEPRPILRTRPHAPIRPWKLNWITSSFIMHSCNERNQTLLAAHYLDLRRRHTELVGRAPGPGNPAAPPFVGHVDLPYVGSTEAITNMRQSSENKDALMARFRQILDGQLDSFDFTQPANVIYGAGGFSGILAGLVTTRHVDAGFARGGGQVRMVYGVSAGVLNGFFHAVQLAAARRPGAFLPAAQSALGDLEAFVAAVEPRRIASINFNPVCFWQGWSNLGPLRAFFLDRLRAYTGSAHPESLTFDDLELPFTVAAARGDGYTDFLGPSRPARRMLFGGREWSPINTPIADAMIAGWSMNTYVQPAELNGQQYRDGGGTFYDPALFVACMDDHLVNLLNIHLDEPEGHSYNLPPRPHLLRLLFDTHNYVFPEERRRMRLLTDLLFEHERLRRHHPAASGEAPPDFRQEWELTPESIGMPLPEAVDGSRG
;
A
#
# COMPACT_ATOMS: atom_id res chain seq x y z
N MET A 1 45.92 23.56 1.70
CA MET A 1 44.65 24.16 1.27
C MET A 1 43.98 23.20 0.31
N ASN A 2 43.19 22.26 0.86
CA ASN A 2 42.33 21.39 0.06
C ASN A 2 41.04 22.18 -0.19
N GLN A 3 40.74 22.46 -1.45
CA GLN A 3 39.39 22.82 -1.87
C GLN A 3 38.50 21.58 -1.61
N GLY A 4 37.92 21.52 -0.42
CA GLY A 4 37.04 20.44 -0.01
C GLY A 4 35.79 20.45 -0.88
N HIS A 5 35.45 19.29 -1.43
CA HIS A 5 34.19 19.03 -2.10
C HIS A 5 33.02 19.62 -1.29
N ILE A 6 32.44 20.72 -1.76
CA ILE A 6 31.10 21.13 -1.33
C ILE A 6 30.16 20.13 -2.00
N GLY A 7 29.83 19.06 -1.27
CA GLY A 7 28.91 18.03 -1.75
C GLY A 7 27.53 18.63 -2.03
N THR A 8 26.84 18.09 -3.04
CA THR A 8 25.44 18.45 -3.33
C THR A 8 24.59 18.32 -2.05
N PRO A 9 23.81 19.34 -1.67
CA PRO A 9 22.98 19.30 -0.47
C PRO A 9 22.03 18.11 -0.47
N ARG A 10 21.96 17.39 0.65
CA ARG A 10 21.19 16.14 0.80
C ARG A 10 19.83 16.36 1.45
N THR A 11 18.89 15.48 1.18
CA THR A 11 17.63 15.39 1.93
C THR A 11 17.78 14.31 3.01
N LEU A 12 17.77 14.71 4.28
CA LEU A 12 17.81 13.80 5.42
C LEU A 12 16.39 13.46 5.86
N ILE A 13 16.06 12.16 5.91
CA ILE A 13 14.75 11.69 6.33
C ILE A 13 14.90 10.82 7.58
N PHE A 14 14.31 11.29 8.68
CA PHE A 14 14.20 10.57 9.95
C PHE A 14 12.83 9.90 10.04
N GLN A 15 12.85 8.59 10.19
CA GLN A 15 11.66 7.75 10.09
C GLN A 15 11.88 6.38 10.74
N ALA A 16 12.86 6.20 11.63
CA ALA A 16 13.22 4.88 12.10
C ALA A 16 12.03 4.13 12.70
N ALA A 17 11.23 4.77 13.57
CA ALA A 17 10.14 4.08 14.25
C ALA A 17 9.01 5.01 14.70
N LYS A 18 7.99 4.45 15.35
CA LYS A 18 6.97 5.22 16.05
C LYS A 18 7.50 5.69 17.39
N LEU A 19 6.83 6.67 18.00
CA LEU A 19 7.20 7.20 19.33
C LEU A 19 7.31 6.12 20.42
N GLY A 20 6.59 5.01 20.28
CA GLY A 20 6.62 3.90 21.25
C GLY A 20 7.89 3.05 21.22
N ASP A 21 8.68 3.12 20.15
CA ASP A 21 9.85 2.27 19.92
C ASP A 21 11.14 3.05 20.23
N ILE A 22 11.31 3.41 21.51
CA ILE A 22 12.35 4.34 21.99
C ILE A 22 13.75 3.92 21.55
N ASP A 23 14.09 2.63 21.66
CA ASP A 23 15.44 2.14 21.32
C ASP A 23 15.78 2.37 19.84
N CYS A 24 14.82 2.19 18.94
CA CYS A 24 15.01 2.48 17.51
C CYS A 24 15.20 3.97 17.25
N LEU A 25 14.47 4.83 17.97
CA LEU A 25 14.63 6.29 17.86
C LEU A 25 15.98 6.74 18.41
N LEU A 26 16.45 6.18 19.52
CA LEU A 26 17.76 6.48 20.09
C LEU A 26 18.90 6.02 19.16
N ALA A 27 18.76 4.86 18.51
CA ALA A 27 19.71 4.44 17.49
C ALA A 27 19.73 5.39 16.28
N GLU A 28 18.57 5.92 15.88
CA GLU A 28 18.50 6.95 14.83
C GLU A 28 19.17 8.27 15.28
N PHE A 29 19.08 8.67 16.55
CA PHE A 29 19.83 9.80 17.12
C PHE A 29 21.33 9.61 16.95
N ASP A 30 21.84 8.43 17.30
CA ASP A 30 23.27 8.12 17.24
C ASP A 30 23.79 8.12 15.79
N LEU A 31 23.01 7.60 14.84
CA LEU A 31 23.32 7.66 13.41
C LEU A 31 23.29 9.09 12.84
N ALA A 32 22.35 9.91 13.30
CA ALA A 32 22.15 11.27 12.80
C ALA A 32 23.18 12.27 13.35
N ALA A 33 23.64 12.09 14.58
CA ALA A 33 24.57 12.99 15.25
C ALA A 33 25.81 13.40 14.41
N PRO A 34 26.55 12.50 13.73
CA PRO A 34 27.67 12.90 12.87
C PRO A 34 27.23 13.66 11.61
N LEU A 35 26.07 13.33 11.04
CA LEU A 35 25.54 13.97 9.82
C LEU A 35 25.16 15.43 10.06
N LEU A 36 24.73 15.77 11.27
CA LEU A 36 24.31 17.11 11.65
C LEU A 36 25.48 18.06 11.97
N ARG A 37 26.73 17.55 12.01
CA ARG A 37 27.95 18.36 12.28
C ARG A 37 28.44 19.15 11.07
N ASP A 38 27.99 18.81 9.86
CA ASP A 38 28.29 19.56 8.64
C ASP A 38 27.01 20.14 8.02
N PRO A 39 26.56 21.32 8.48
CA PRO A 39 25.33 21.95 8.00
C PRO A 39 25.33 22.25 6.50
N ALA A 40 26.50 22.43 5.88
CA ALA A 40 26.60 22.73 4.45
C ALA A 40 26.21 21.53 3.56
N SER A 41 26.28 20.31 4.12
CA SER A 41 25.93 19.08 3.41
C SER A 41 24.43 18.76 3.40
N VAL A 42 23.61 19.48 4.18
CA VAL A 42 22.18 19.18 4.31
C VAL A 42 21.31 20.27 3.72
N GLY A 43 20.51 19.88 2.72
CA GLY A 43 19.54 20.73 2.07
C GLY A 43 18.16 20.72 2.71
N ARG A 44 17.69 19.59 3.25
CA ARG A 44 16.36 19.45 3.89
C ARG A 44 16.40 18.45 5.05
N ILE A 45 15.61 18.71 6.08
CA ILE A 45 15.31 17.74 7.15
C ILE A 45 13.83 17.36 7.06
N VAL A 46 13.56 16.07 7.04
CA VAL A 46 12.21 15.51 7.05
C VAL A 46 12.07 14.58 8.24
N GLY A 47 10.95 14.68 8.96
CA GLY A 47 10.62 13.76 10.04
C GLY A 47 9.24 13.14 9.85
N VAL A 48 9.15 11.81 9.97
CA VAL A 48 7.89 11.08 9.89
C VAL A 48 7.74 10.17 11.12
N SER A 49 6.52 10.13 11.68
CA SER A 49 6.22 9.37 12.89
C SER A 49 7.18 9.74 14.03
N GLY A 50 7.74 8.79 14.77
CA GLY A 50 8.74 9.04 15.82
C GLY A 50 9.98 9.80 15.33
N GLY A 51 10.35 9.66 14.05
CA GLY A 51 11.44 10.43 13.44
C GLY A 51 11.18 11.94 13.39
N ALA A 52 9.91 12.38 13.49
CA ALA A 52 9.55 13.79 13.64
C ALA A 52 10.13 14.42 14.91
N TRP A 53 10.30 13.63 15.97
CA TRP A 53 10.95 14.07 17.21
C TRP A 53 12.41 14.45 16.97
N LEU A 54 13.15 13.57 16.30
CA LEU A 54 14.55 13.77 15.92
C LEU A 54 14.69 14.98 14.99
N ALA A 55 13.85 15.04 13.96
CA ALA A 55 13.84 16.08 12.94
C ALA A 55 13.66 17.47 13.56
N LEU A 56 12.72 17.61 14.51
CA LEU A 56 12.51 18.87 15.20
C LEU A 56 13.72 19.25 16.08
N GLY A 57 14.27 18.31 16.84
CA GLY A 57 15.47 18.55 17.64
C GLY A 57 16.64 19.03 16.78
N ALA A 58 16.83 18.41 15.61
CA ALA A 58 17.86 18.79 14.63
C ALA A 58 17.59 20.19 14.04
N GLY A 59 16.35 20.45 13.62
CA GLY A 59 15.95 21.73 13.06
C GLY A 59 16.08 22.89 14.06
N LEU A 60 15.76 22.67 15.33
CA LEU A 60 15.94 23.64 16.41
C LEU A 60 17.43 23.94 16.67
N SER A 61 18.28 22.91 16.78
CA SER A 61 19.73 23.08 16.90
C SER A 61 20.32 23.84 15.71
N TRP A 62 19.81 23.63 14.50
CA TRP A 62 20.25 24.40 13.33
C TRP A 62 19.70 25.82 13.28
N ALA A 63 18.47 26.05 13.72
CA ALA A 63 17.92 27.39 13.85
C ALA A 63 18.80 28.23 14.80
N ALA A 64 19.30 27.63 15.89
CA ALA A 64 20.26 28.27 16.80
C ALA A 64 21.58 28.65 16.09
N HIS A 65 22.08 27.79 15.21
CA HIS A 65 23.30 28.06 14.46
C HIS A 65 23.12 29.16 13.40
N ARG A 66 22.01 29.11 12.64
CA ARG A 66 21.73 30.06 11.55
C ARG A 66 21.26 31.43 12.06
N HIS A 67 20.56 31.45 13.19
CA HIS A 67 19.93 32.63 13.77
C HIS A 67 20.18 32.72 15.29
N PRO A 68 21.46 32.85 15.72
CA PRO A 68 21.84 32.79 17.14
C PRO A 68 21.19 33.89 17.99
N GLY A 69 20.85 35.04 17.41
CA GLY A 69 20.18 36.12 18.14
C GLY A 69 18.75 35.79 18.57
N ARG A 70 18.10 34.80 17.94
CA ARG A 70 16.70 34.41 18.22
C ARG A 70 16.61 33.05 18.91
N TRP A 71 17.41 32.09 18.45
CA TRP A 71 17.27 30.68 18.82
C TRP A 71 18.44 30.13 19.63
N SER A 72 19.29 30.98 20.22
CA SER A 72 20.50 30.54 20.96
C SER A 72 20.24 29.49 22.04
N GLY A 73 19.09 29.57 22.72
CA GLY A 73 18.69 28.57 23.73
C GLY A 73 18.49 27.17 23.16
N ALA A 74 18.27 27.03 21.85
CA ALA A 74 18.06 25.76 21.17
C ALA A 74 19.35 25.07 20.69
N ALA A 75 20.55 25.62 20.96
CA ALA A 75 21.81 25.07 20.44
C ALA A 75 21.99 23.58 20.74
N HIS A 76 21.55 23.13 21.91
CA HIS A 76 21.62 21.74 22.38
C HIS A 76 20.29 20.97 22.26
N ALA A 77 19.30 21.49 21.50
CA ALA A 77 17.97 20.88 21.40
C ALA A 77 18.02 19.42 20.93
N PHE A 78 18.87 19.09 19.96
CA PHE A 78 19.04 17.70 19.49
C PHE A 78 19.43 16.74 20.64
N ASP A 79 20.42 17.11 21.45
CA ASP A 79 20.87 16.31 22.59
C ASP A 79 19.82 16.25 23.71
N GLU A 80 19.12 17.36 23.97
CA GLU A 80 18.04 17.43 24.96
C GLU A 80 16.85 16.53 24.59
N PHE A 81 16.48 16.49 23.32
CA PHE A 81 15.41 15.63 22.81
C PHE A 81 15.78 14.15 22.94
N GLY A 82 17.01 13.77 22.63
CA GLY A 82 17.51 12.41 22.86
C GLY A 82 17.56 12.06 24.35
N ALA A 83 18.05 12.97 25.20
CA ALA A 83 18.11 12.78 26.64
C ALA A 83 16.72 12.66 27.28
N PHE A 84 15.72 13.37 26.75
CA PHE A 84 14.33 13.20 27.17
C PHE A 84 13.84 11.78 26.90
N LEU A 85 14.02 11.24 25.69
CA LEU A 85 13.57 9.87 25.37
C LEU A 85 14.27 8.81 26.23
N ARG A 86 15.57 8.96 26.52
CA ARG A 86 16.32 8.02 27.39
C ARG A 86 15.73 7.90 28.80
N ARG A 87 15.09 8.94 29.31
CA ARG A 87 14.49 8.96 30.66
C ARG A 87 12.96 8.89 30.66
N ALA A 88 12.33 8.98 29.50
CA ALA A 88 10.89 9.11 29.39
C ALA A 88 10.21 7.80 29.79
N SER A 89 9.23 7.91 30.68
CA SER A 89 8.25 6.87 30.94
C SER A 89 7.01 7.07 30.09
N SER A 90 6.10 6.08 30.05
CA SER A 90 4.82 6.24 29.34
C SER A 90 4.01 7.45 29.84
N ARG A 91 4.18 7.92 31.09
CA ARG A 91 3.42 9.07 31.63
C ARG A 91 3.96 10.41 31.14
N ASP A 92 5.24 10.45 30.79
CA ASP A 92 5.90 11.64 30.23
C ASP A 92 5.51 11.85 28.76
N LEU A 93 5.18 10.75 28.06
CA LEU A 93 4.78 10.77 26.66
C LEU A 93 3.27 10.95 26.48
N ARG A 94 2.46 10.23 27.26
CA ARG A 94 1.01 10.14 27.02
C ARG A 94 0.18 10.09 28.30
N SER A 95 -1.07 10.52 28.18
CA SER A 95 -2.08 10.39 29.22
C SER A 95 -3.35 9.75 28.68
N ARG A 96 -4.22 9.23 29.56
CA ARG A 96 -5.51 8.68 29.13
C ARG A 96 -6.37 9.76 28.49
N ASN A 97 -6.99 9.43 27.36
CA ASN A 97 -7.94 10.34 26.75
C ASN A 97 -9.26 10.36 27.54
N ARG A 98 -9.81 11.55 27.76
CA ARG A 98 -11.15 11.72 28.33
C ARG A 98 -12.24 11.26 27.35
N ASN A 99 -11.95 11.30 26.05
CA ASN A 99 -12.84 10.81 25.01
C ASN A 99 -12.20 9.63 24.25
N PRO A 100 -12.35 8.39 24.77
CA PRO A 100 -11.73 7.22 24.16
C PRO A 100 -12.28 6.89 22.77
N TRP A 101 -13.40 7.51 22.35
CA TRP A 101 -13.94 7.36 21.00
C TRP A 101 -12.94 7.75 19.92
N TYR A 102 -11.95 8.57 20.21
CA TYR A 102 -10.96 9.01 19.21
C TYR A 102 -9.56 8.44 19.43
N GLY A 103 -9.39 7.55 20.42
CA GLY A 103 -8.12 6.95 20.79
C GLY A 103 -7.99 6.86 22.31
N PRO A 104 -7.43 5.76 22.85
CA PRO A 104 -7.34 5.56 24.30
C PRO A 104 -6.40 6.55 25.01
N TYR A 105 -5.46 7.15 24.28
CA TYR A 105 -4.47 8.09 24.82
C TYR A 105 -4.47 9.44 24.08
N ASN A 106 -3.84 10.43 24.71
CA ASN A 106 -3.43 11.69 24.08
C ASN A 106 -1.99 12.01 24.46
N LEU A 107 -1.38 12.93 23.72
CA LEU A 107 0.02 13.34 23.89
C LEU A 107 0.16 14.66 24.66
N ARG A 108 -0.79 14.98 25.55
CA ARG A 108 -0.77 16.24 26.32
C ARG A 108 0.50 16.40 27.19
N PRO A 109 0.99 15.36 27.90
CA PRO A 109 2.23 15.50 28.67
C PRO A 109 3.42 15.90 27.80
N LEU A 110 3.57 15.25 26.65
CA LEU A 110 4.62 15.56 25.67
C LEU A 110 4.51 16.99 25.13
N ARG A 111 3.28 17.42 24.81
CA ARG A 111 3.01 18.79 24.35
C ARG A 111 3.42 19.85 25.38
N ILE A 112 3.07 19.63 26.66
CA ILE A 112 3.43 20.57 27.74
C ILE A 112 4.96 20.68 27.85
N TRP A 113 5.65 19.55 27.85
CA TRP A 113 7.12 19.54 27.89
C TRP A 113 7.72 20.33 26.72
N LEU A 114 7.19 20.15 25.51
CA LEU A 114 7.65 20.85 24.32
C LEU A 114 7.40 22.35 24.39
N GLU A 115 6.20 22.77 24.80
CA GLU A 115 5.85 24.19 24.97
C GLU A 115 6.71 24.89 26.04
N GLU A 116 7.11 24.17 27.10
CA GLU A 116 8.08 24.66 28.08
C GLU A 116 9.49 24.81 27.48
N ARG A 117 9.96 23.82 26.71
CA ARG A 117 11.27 23.89 26.04
C ARG A 117 11.32 25.02 25.01
N LEU A 118 10.29 25.17 24.18
CA LEU A 118 10.22 26.23 23.18
C LEU A 118 10.35 27.62 23.81
N ARG A 119 9.70 27.86 24.95
CA ARG A 119 9.86 29.12 25.71
C ARG A 119 11.30 29.34 26.19
N VAL A 120 11.97 28.29 26.68
CA VAL A 120 13.40 28.35 27.06
C VAL A 120 14.30 28.63 25.86
N TYR A 121 13.93 28.13 24.68
CA TYR A 121 14.67 28.33 23.43
C TYR A 121 14.50 29.72 22.82
N GLY A 122 13.66 30.58 23.38
CA GLY A 122 13.36 31.91 22.85
C GLY A 122 12.21 31.94 21.83
N ALA A 123 11.45 30.85 21.71
CA ALA A 123 10.22 30.84 20.93
C ALA A 123 9.14 31.67 21.65
N GLY A 124 8.39 32.48 20.89
CA GLY A 124 7.16 33.07 21.41
C GLY A 124 6.09 32.01 21.67
N ASP A 125 5.01 32.39 22.37
CA ASP A 125 3.90 31.49 22.72
C ASP A 125 3.23 30.82 21.50
N GLU A 126 3.44 31.37 20.29
CA GLU A 126 2.91 30.86 19.03
C GLU A 126 3.99 30.67 17.96
N ALA A 127 5.15 30.11 18.28
CA ALA A 127 6.20 29.91 17.28
C ALA A 127 5.79 28.92 16.16
N TRP A 128 6.00 29.35 14.92
CA TRP A 128 5.69 28.58 13.69
C TRP A 128 6.94 27.89 13.15
N LEU A 129 6.76 26.78 12.41
CA LEU A 129 7.87 26.04 11.79
C LEU A 129 8.70 26.91 10.84
N SER A 130 8.06 27.78 10.05
CA SER A 130 8.77 28.71 9.14
C SER A 130 9.70 29.70 9.86
N GLU A 131 9.43 30.01 11.13
CA GLU A 131 10.22 30.97 11.92
C GLU A 131 11.59 30.42 12.35
N LEU A 132 11.79 29.11 12.22
CA LEU A 132 13.09 28.48 12.46
C LEU A 132 14.13 28.88 11.40
N GLY A 133 13.69 29.30 10.21
CA GLY A 133 14.61 29.66 9.12
C GLY A 133 15.39 28.45 8.56
N VAL A 134 14.90 27.24 8.80
CA VAL A 134 15.49 25.98 8.33
C VAL A 134 14.45 25.21 7.50
N PRO A 135 14.87 24.47 6.46
CA PRO A 135 13.98 23.63 5.65
C PRO A 135 13.64 22.33 6.39
N LEU A 136 12.87 22.46 7.48
CA LEU A 136 12.35 21.36 8.29
C LEU A 136 10.91 21.06 7.90
N TYR A 137 10.64 19.80 7.58
CA TYR A 137 9.31 19.31 7.23
C TYR A 137 8.90 18.14 8.13
N LEU A 138 7.70 18.19 8.70
CA LEU A 138 7.12 17.11 9.48
C LEU A 138 5.97 16.48 8.68
N GLY A 139 6.07 15.17 8.40
CA GLY A 139 5.08 14.43 7.63
C GLY A 139 3.90 13.98 8.48
N CYS A 140 2.71 14.24 7.99
CA CYS A 140 1.43 13.84 8.59
C CYS A 140 0.52 13.22 7.53
N MET A 141 -0.59 12.64 7.99
CA MET A 141 -1.70 12.22 7.13
C MET A 141 -2.93 13.05 7.46
N ASP A 142 -3.63 13.49 6.42
CA ASP A 142 -4.91 14.19 6.55
C ASP A 142 -6.10 13.24 6.68
N GLY A 143 -7.32 13.81 6.70
CA GLY A 143 -8.55 13.03 6.80
C GLY A 143 -8.76 12.05 5.66
N ASP A 144 -8.21 12.32 4.47
CA ASP A 144 -8.40 11.52 3.25
C ASP A 144 -7.34 10.43 3.07
N GLY A 145 -6.41 10.29 4.01
CA GLY A 145 -5.30 9.36 3.87
C GLY A 145 -4.20 9.90 2.93
N THR A 146 -4.15 11.21 2.72
CA THR A 146 -3.15 11.85 1.87
C THR A 146 -1.99 12.39 2.70
N PHE A 147 -0.78 12.20 2.19
CA PHE A 147 0.42 12.72 2.82
C PHE A 147 0.42 14.25 2.79
N THR A 148 0.63 14.86 3.95
CA THR A 148 0.71 16.31 4.13
C THR A 148 2.03 16.66 4.80
N LEU A 149 2.71 17.68 4.29
CA LEU A 149 3.93 18.21 4.89
C LEU A 149 3.62 19.47 5.68
N LEU A 150 4.12 19.52 6.92
CA LEU A 150 4.08 20.72 7.77
C LEU A 150 5.48 21.33 7.83
N GLY A 151 5.62 22.60 7.44
CA GLY A 151 6.92 23.27 7.32
C GLY A 151 6.84 24.60 6.57
N PRO A 152 7.97 25.26 6.27
CA PRO A 152 7.97 26.45 5.45
C PRO A 152 7.39 26.16 4.06
N GLU A 153 6.61 27.08 3.50
CA GLU A 153 6.02 26.90 2.17
C GLU A 153 7.12 26.74 1.10
N ASP A 154 6.98 25.69 0.27
CA ASP A 154 7.87 25.39 -0.85
C ASP A 154 7.02 24.81 -2.00
N ASP A 155 6.67 25.65 -2.98
CA ASP A 155 5.88 25.24 -4.15
C ASP A 155 6.58 24.20 -5.03
N ARG A 156 7.87 23.92 -4.81
CA ARG A 156 8.56 22.82 -5.51
C ARG A 156 8.21 21.47 -4.91
N LEU A 157 7.81 21.43 -3.63
CA LEU A 157 7.47 20.21 -2.90
C LEU A 157 5.99 19.88 -3.03
N GLN A 158 5.54 19.69 -4.26
CA GLN A 158 4.19 19.22 -4.56
C GLN A 158 4.24 18.22 -5.70
N SER A 159 3.32 17.26 -5.70
CA SER A 159 3.21 16.28 -6.76
C SER A 159 1.75 15.87 -6.97
N GLN A 160 1.40 15.64 -8.23
CA GLN A 160 0.12 15.06 -8.60
C GLN A 160 0.31 13.55 -8.79
N TYR A 161 -0.47 12.78 -8.05
CA TYR A 161 -0.51 11.34 -8.11
C TYR A 161 -1.88 10.89 -8.62
N HIS A 162 -1.98 10.63 -9.92
CA HIS A 162 -3.26 10.32 -10.57
C HIS A 162 -4.29 11.42 -10.24
N ALA A 163 -5.27 11.12 -9.40
CA ALA A 163 -6.32 12.05 -9.00
C ALA A 163 -6.10 12.74 -7.63
N VAL A 164 -5.05 12.38 -6.89
CA VAL A 164 -4.71 12.96 -5.58
C VAL A 164 -3.50 13.88 -5.68
N ARG A 165 -3.57 15.04 -5.03
CA ARG A 165 -2.45 15.99 -4.97
C ARG A 165 -1.81 15.98 -3.59
N VAL A 166 -0.51 15.72 -3.53
CA VAL A 166 0.29 16.16 -2.38
C VAL A 166 0.58 17.63 -2.60
N GLY A 167 -0.14 18.48 -1.88
CA GLY A 167 0.01 19.93 -1.94
C GLY A 167 1.36 20.39 -1.38
N PRO A 168 1.73 21.67 -1.62
CA PRO A 168 2.93 22.23 -1.04
C PRO A 168 2.89 22.16 0.50
N PRO A 169 4.05 22.17 1.17
CA PRO A 169 4.12 22.19 2.62
C PRO A 169 3.34 23.37 3.21
N ARG A 170 2.70 23.13 4.34
CA ARG A 170 1.86 24.12 5.03
C ARG A 170 2.51 24.53 6.34
N ASP A 171 2.65 25.82 6.56
CA ASP A 171 3.20 26.31 7.83
C ASP A 171 2.23 26.03 8.99
N ALA A 172 2.80 25.70 10.16
CA ALA A 172 2.04 25.31 11.34
C ALA A 172 2.78 25.68 12.64
N PRO A 173 2.05 25.86 13.76
CA PRO A 173 2.68 25.98 15.08
C PRO A 173 3.50 24.73 15.41
N ILE A 174 4.74 24.93 15.90
CA ILE A 174 5.72 23.84 16.10
C ILE A 174 5.15 22.71 16.97
N ALA A 175 4.49 23.05 18.08
CA ALA A 175 3.95 22.07 19.00
C ALA A 175 2.77 21.28 18.42
N GLU A 176 1.90 21.93 17.65
CA GLU A 176 0.77 21.26 17.00
C GLU A 176 1.26 20.31 15.91
N ALA A 177 2.22 20.76 15.10
CA ALA A 177 2.81 19.96 14.02
C ALA A 177 3.51 18.71 14.55
N LEU A 178 4.33 18.84 15.60
CA LEU A 178 5.02 17.68 16.17
C LEU A 178 4.03 16.68 16.77
N VAL A 179 3.05 17.15 17.54
CA VAL A 179 2.08 16.27 18.17
C VAL A 179 1.23 15.56 17.12
N ALA A 180 0.86 16.23 16.04
CA ALA A 180 0.16 15.61 14.91
C ALA A 180 0.99 14.49 14.27
N ALA A 181 2.26 14.74 13.98
CA ALA A 181 3.17 13.75 13.38
C ALA A 181 3.38 12.50 14.28
N LEU A 182 3.22 12.64 15.59
CA LEU A 182 3.38 11.54 16.56
C LEU A 182 2.05 10.84 16.93
N SER A 183 0.90 11.40 16.52
CA SER A 183 -0.43 10.90 16.88
C SER A 183 -0.86 9.70 16.01
N THR A 184 -0.40 8.51 16.37
CA THR A 184 -0.75 7.21 15.74
C THR A 184 -2.26 6.88 15.68
N LEU A 185 -2.67 6.22 14.60
CA LEU A 185 -4.08 5.94 14.25
C LEU A 185 -4.89 5.20 15.33
N LEU A 186 -4.35 4.11 15.91
CA LEU A 186 -5.09 3.22 16.83
C LEU A 186 -4.86 3.49 18.32
N SER A 187 -3.94 4.40 18.68
CA SER A 187 -3.56 4.57 20.09
C SER A 187 -3.78 5.99 20.63
N THR A 188 -3.76 7.00 19.75
CA THR A 188 -3.83 8.40 20.15
C THR A 188 -4.87 9.15 19.34
N GLU A 189 -5.43 10.21 19.93
CA GLU A 189 -6.37 11.07 19.23
C GLU A 189 -5.72 11.95 18.15
N PRO A 190 -6.47 12.29 17.08
CA PRO A 190 -6.02 13.25 16.08
C PRO A 190 -5.85 14.63 16.69
N VAL A 191 -5.04 15.44 16.01
CA VAL A 191 -4.66 16.78 16.45
C VAL A 191 -5.22 17.80 15.48
N TRP A 192 -5.86 18.84 16.00
CA TRP A 192 -6.22 20.00 15.20
C TRP A 192 -4.97 20.86 15.03
N VAL A 193 -4.55 21.07 13.79
CA VAL A 193 -3.40 21.89 13.44
C VAL A 193 -3.88 23.15 12.74
N ARG A 194 -3.52 24.31 13.29
CA ARG A 194 -3.86 25.62 12.74
C ARG A 194 -3.05 25.89 11.46
N ALA A 195 -3.67 26.65 10.56
CA ALA A 195 -3.03 27.15 9.34
C ALA A 195 -2.78 28.66 9.43
N ARG A 196 -1.67 29.11 8.84
CA ARG A 196 -1.35 30.54 8.74
C ARG A 196 -2.38 31.23 7.85
N GLY A 197 -2.97 32.32 8.31
CA GLY A 197 -4.07 32.99 7.59
C GLY A 197 -5.49 32.53 7.97
N GLY A 198 -5.63 31.59 8.92
CA GLY A 198 -6.91 31.19 9.51
C GLY A 198 -7.34 29.76 9.17
N GLY A 199 -8.20 29.19 10.01
CA GLY A 199 -8.68 27.81 9.89
C GLY A 199 -7.70 26.77 10.46
N GLY A 200 -7.87 25.52 10.04
CA GLY A 200 -7.04 24.39 10.46
C GLY A 200 -7.55 23.07 9.89
N THR A 201 -6.86 21.98 10.20
CA THR A 201 -7.26 20.63 9.78
C THR A 201 -6.91 19.60 10.86
N TRP A 202 -7.65 18.49 10.88
CA TRP A 202 -7.35 17.35 11.76
C TRP A 202 -6.31 16.46 11.08
N LEU A 203 -5.18 16.26 11.76
CA LEU A 203 -4.05 15.46 11.27
C LEU A 203 -3.68 14.36 12.26
N ARG A 204 -2.96 13.35 11.74
CA ARG A 204 -2.38 12.23 12.48
C ARG A 204 -0.99 11.88 11.96
N ASP A 205 -0.33 10.97 12.68
CA ASP A 205 0.87 10.29 12.21
C ASP A 205 0.59 9.69 10.83
N ALA A 206 1.55 9.82 9.93
CA ALA A 206 1.46 9.29 8.59
C ALA A 206 1.47 7.75 8.55
N ARG A 207 1.92 7.07 9.62
CA ARG A 207 1.90 5.60 9.71
C ARG A 207 0.53 5.04 10.14
N PRO A 208 0.06 3.95 9.50
CA PRO A 208 0.77 3.04 8.59
C PRO A 208 0.78 3.43 7.11
N ALA A 209 0.08 4.47 6.66
CA ALA A 209 -0.10 4.78 5.24
C ALA A 209 1.23 5.14 4.55
N ILE A 210 2.04 6.01 5.17
CA ILE A 210 3.36 6.42 4.69
C ILE A 210 4.42 5.95 5.67
N VAL A 211 5.05 4.82 5.35
CA VAL A 211 6.07 4.23 6.24
C VAL A 211 7.46 4.69 5.86
N ASP A 212 7.75 4.70 4.56
CA ASP A 212 9.01 5.14 4.00
C ASP A 212 8.81 6.39 3.13
N ALA A 213 9.07 7.56 3.72
CA ALA A 213 8.94 8.84 3.05
C ALA A 213 10.00 9.06 1.96
N GLY A 214 11.03 8.20 1.86
CA GLY A 214 12.02 8.27 0.79
C GLY A 214 11.39 8.18 -0.60
N ALA A 215 10.40 7.29 -0.78
CA ALA A 215 9.70 7.15 -2.05
C ALA A 215 8.93 8.43 -2.42
N ILE A 216 8.24 9.03 -1.45
CA ILE A 216 7.49 10.27 -1.64
C ILE A 216 8.42 11.44 -1.98
N PHE A 217 9.49 11.62 -1.21
CA PHE A 217 10.43 12.72 -1.45
C PHE A 217 11.19 12.55 -2.77
N SER A 218 11.43 11.32 -3.21
CA SER A 218 11.97 11.09 -4.55
C SER A 218 11.04 11.69 -5.61
N ASP A 219 9.72 11.52 -5.48
CA ASP A 219 8.73 12.10 -6.39
C ASP A 219 8.68 13.63 -6.29
N LEU A 220 8.58 14.16 -5.06
CA LEU A 220 8.51 15.61 -4.82
C LEU A 220 9.75 16.35 -5.32
N GLU A 221 10.91 15.70 -5.34
CA GLU A 221 12.17 16.28 -5.82
C GLU A 221 12.50 15.93 -7.27
N ALA A 222 11.55 15.38 -8.05
CA ALA A 222 11.82 14.96 -9.43
C ALA A 222 12.39 16.09 -10.33
N GLY A 223 11.98 17.34 -10.11
CA GLY A 223 12.48 18.51 -10.84
C GLY A 223 13.86 19.03 -10.39
N GLU A 224 14.29 18.70 -9.16
CA GLU A 224 15.59 19.09 -8.60
C GLU A 224 16.10 17.97 -7.67
N PRO A 225 16.54 16.83 -8.24
CA PRO A 225 16.83 15.64 -7.43
C PRO A 225 17.99 15.86 -6.46
N ARG A 226 17.79 15.47 -5.20
CA ARG A 226 18.84 15.48 -4.18
C ARG A 226 19.16 14.07 -3.72
N PRO A 227 20.39 13.78 -3.29
CA PRO A 227 20.67 12.53 -2.63
C PRO A 227 19.83 12.41 -1.34
N ILE A 228 19.00 11.37 -1.27
CA ILE A 228 18.18 11.07 -0.10
C ILE A 228 18.98 10.15 0.82
N LEU A 229 19.17 10.58 2.07
CA LEU A 229 19.74 9.75 3.13
C LEU A 229 18.65 9.51 4.18
N ARG A 230 18.31 8.24 4.40
CA ARG A 230 17.22 7.84 5.28
C ARG A 230 17.55 6.58 6.05
N THR A 231 16.91 6.42 7.20
CA THR A 231 16.90 5.16 7.94
C THR A 231 15.88 4.19 7.36
N ARG A 232 16.16 2.89 7.53
CA ARG A 232 15.17 1.85 7.24
C ARG A 232 14.06 1.91 8.30
N PRO A 233 12.78 2.02 7.91
CA PRO A 233 11.68 1.92 8.85
C PRO A 233 11.66 0.58 9.61
N HIS A 234 11.50 0.66 10.93
CA HIS A 234 11.21 -0.43 11.83
C HIS A 234 9.71 -0.73 11.83
N ALA A 235 9.33 -1.93 11.39
CA ALA A 235 7.94 -2.38 11.27
C ALA A 235 7.79 -3.82 11.83
N PRO A 236 7.89 -4.01 13.16
CA PRO A 236 7.84 -5.32 13.77
C PRO A 236 6.42 -5.91 13.70
N ILE A 237 6.34 -7.21 13.39
CA ILE A 237 5.08 -7.97 13.48
C ILE A 237 4.88 -8.37 14.93
N ARG A 238 3.73 -7.98 15.51
CA ARG A 238 3.41 -8.31 16.90
C ARG A 238 3.20 -9.82 17.05
N PRO A 239 3.77 -10.47 18.08
CA PRO A 239 3.60 -11.91 18.31
C PRO A 239 2.24 -12.22 18.97
N TRP A 240 1.18 -11.56 18.52
CA TRP A 240 -0.16 -11.71 19.08
C TRP A 240 -0.90 -12.81 18.35
N LYS A 241 -1.75 -13.54 19.08
CA LYS A 241 -2.66 -14.49 18.43
C LYS A 241 -3.67 -13.72 17.59
N LEU A 242 -3.78 -14.08 16.31
CA LEU A 242 -4.72 -13.47 15.38
C LEU A 242 -6.17 -13.83 15.75
N ASN A 243 -6.99 -12.81 15.97
CA ASN A 243 -8.43 -12.90 16.23
C ASN A 243 -9.09 -11.58 15.77
N TRP A 244 -10.42 -11.46 15.85
CA TRP A 244 -11.10 -10.27 15.36
C TRP A 244 -10.74 -8.96 16.11
N ILE A 245 -10.25 -9.02 17.37
CA ILE A 245 -9.77 -7.85 18.14
C ILE A 245 -8.34 -7.48 17.74
N THR A 246 -7.45 -8.46 17.63
CA THR A 246 -6.01 -8.24 17.38
C THR A 246 -5.69 -8.08 15.90
N SER A 247 -6.59 -8.51 15.01
CA SER A 247 -6.36 -8.55 13.57
C SER A 247 -5.94 -7.21 12.99
N SER A 248 -6.60 -6.11 13.32
CA SER A 248 -6.27 -4.79 12.78
C SER A 248 -4.86 -4.34 13.21
N PHE A 249 -4.42 -4.69 14.42
CA PHE A 249 -3.06 -4.38 14.86
C PHE A 249 -2.00 -5.21 14.15
N ILE A 250 -2.26 -6.50 13.93
CA ILE A 250 -1.34 -7.38 13.19
C ILE A 250 -1.26 -6.94 11.73
N MET A 251 -2.41 -6.64 11.11
CA MET A 251 -2.47 -6.13 9.73
C MET A 251 -1.73 -4.80 9.58
N HIS A 252 -1.84 -3.87 10.54
CA HIS A 252 -1.03 -2.64 10.51
C HIS A 252 0.46 -2.94 10.43
N SER A 253 0.95 -3.85 11.29
CA SER A 253 2.36 -4.25 11.27
C SER A 253 2.75 -4.90 9.94
N CYS A 254 1.90 -5.79 9.39
CA CYS A 254 2.14 -6.43 8.10
C CYS A 254 2.20 -5.41 6.97
N ASN A 255 1.23 -4.49 6.91
CA ASN A 255 1.17 -3.43 5.91
C ASN A 255 2.38 -2.51 6.04
N GLU A 256 2.82 -2.18 7.26
CA GLU A 256 3.99 -1.32 7.43
C GLU A 256 5.26 -1.94 6.89
N ARG A 257 5.46 -3.24 7.15
CA ARG A 257 6.57 -4.01 6.59
C ARG A 257 6.48 -4.04 5.06
N ASN A 258 5.31 -4.34 4.51
CA ASN A 258 5.10 -4.49 3.08
C ASN A 258 5.30 -3.15 2.34
N GLN A 259 4.78 -2.04 2.87
CA GLN A 259 5.01 -0.69 2.34
C GLN A 259 6.49 -0.32 2.33
N THR A 260 7.23 -0.69 3.39
CA THR A 260 8.69 -0.48 3.43
C THR A 260 9.40 -1.22 2.30
N LEU A 261 9.01 -2.47 2.03
CA LEU A 261 9.56 -3.25 0.92
C LEU A 261 9.18 -2.63 -0.44
N LEU A 262 7.92 -2.25 -0.64
CA LEU A 262 7.47 -1.60 -1.87
C LEU A 262 8.22 -0.29 -2.15
N ALA A 263 8.41 0.55 -1.13
CA ALA A 263 9.18 1.77 -1.27
C ALA A 263 10.64 1.50 -1.66
N ALA A 264 11.26 0.47 -1.09
CA ALA A 264 12.62 0.06 -1.45
C ALA A 264 12.71 -0.40 -2.92
N HIS A 265 11.78 -1.25 -3.38
CA HIS A 265 11.71 -1.67 -4.78
C HIS A 265 11.49 -0.47 -5.71
N TYR A 266 10.62 0.47 -5.33
CA TYR A 266 10.39 1.69 -6.10
C TYR A 266 11.65 2.53 -6.26
N LEU A 267 12.35 2.79 -5.15
CA LEU A 267 13.59 3.58 -5.17
C LEU A 267 14.70 2.89 -5.97
N ASP A 268 14.83 1.56 -5.87
CA ASP A 268 15.78 0.78 -6.66
C ASP A 268 15.48 0.88 -8.17
N LEU A 269 14.22 0.64 -8.57
CA LEU A 269 13.83 0.72 -9.97
C LEU A 269 14.04 2.12 -10.54
N ARG A 270 13.66 3.15 -9.77
CA ARG A 270 13.83 4.54 -10.20
C ARG A 270 15.28 4.91 -10.41
N ARG A 271 16.19 4.44 -9.55
CA ARG A 271 17.63 4.61 -9.75
C ARG A 271 18.07 3.93 -11.05
N ARG A 272 17.76 2.65 -11.24
CA ARG A 272 18.09 1.91 -12.48
C ARG A 272 17.54 2.58 -13.74
N HIS A 273 16.32 3.09 -13.66
CA HIS A 273 15.68 3.82 -14.74
C HIS A 273 16.40 5.12 -15.05
N THR A 274 16.70 5.94 -14.04
CA THR A 274 17.45 7.21 -14.21
C THR A 274 18.83 6.96 -14.83
N GLU A 275 19.54 5.93 -14.35
CA GLU A 275 20.83 5.51 -14.91
C GLU A 275 20.73 5.06 -16.37
N LEU A 276 19.61 4.46 -16.78
CA LEU A 276 19.37 4.03 -18.15
C LEU A 276 19.02 5.21 -19.06
N VAL A 277 18.17 6.14 -18.60
CA VAL A 277 17.83 7.38 -19.32
C VAL A 277 19.07 8.23 -19.60
N GLY A 278 20.05 8.24 -18.69
CA GLY A 278 21.32 8.95 -18.88
C GLY A 278 22.24 8.37 -19.96
N ARG A 279 21.92 7.22 -20.57
CA ARG A 279 22.72 6.58 -21.63
C ARG A 279 22.28 7.04 -23.01
N ALA A 280 23.18 7.03 -23.99
CA ALA A 280 22.83 7.31 -25.38
C ALA A 280 21.88 6.23 -25.94
N PRO A 281 20.84 6.60 -26.72
CA PRO A 281 19.93 5.65 -27.36
C PRO A 281 20.70 4.78 -28.36
N GLY A 282 20.44 3.47 -28.33
CA GLY A 282 20.99 2.51 -29.30
C GLY A 282 20.06 2.32 -30.50
N PRO A 283 20.48 1.54 -31.52
CA PRO A 283 19.59 1.07 -32.57
C PRO A 283 18.62 0.04 -31.96
N GLY A 284 17.54 0.52 -31.35
CA GLY A 284 16.60 -0.29 -30.59
C GLY A 284 15.98 -1.45 -31.39
N ASN A 285 15.45 -2.44 -30.67
CA ASN A 285 14.67 -3.51 -31.28
C ASN A 285 13.23 -3.00 -31.59
N PRO A 286 12.72 -3.12 -32.82
CA PRO A 286 11.39 -2.65 -33.21
C PRO A 286 10.22 -3.51 -32.69
N ALA A 287 10.46 -4.57 -31.92
CA ALA A 287 9.37 -5.37 -31.34
C ALA A 287 8.48 -4.49 -30.44
N ALA A 288 7.16 -4.60 -30.59
CA ALA A 288 6.20 -3.84 -29.80
C ALA A 288 6.49 -4.02 -28.30
N PRO A 289 6.74 -2.93 -27.55
CA PRO A 289 7.00 -3.02 -26.13
C PRO A 289 5.72 -3.47 -25.42
N PRO A 290 5.84 -4.26 -24.33
CA PRO A 290 4.70 -4.63 -23.52
C PRO A 290 4.02 -3.37 -22.97
N PHE A 291 2.71 -3.46 -22.84
CA PHE A 291 1.85 -2.35 -22.42
C PHE A 291 1.08 -2.72 -21.15
N VAL A 292 1.04 -1.81 -20.20
CA VAL A 292 0.11 -1.88 -19.07
C VAL A 292 -1.05 -0.94 -19.32
N GLY A 293 -2.26 -1.49 -19.34
CA GLY A 293 -3.51 -0.73 -19.32
C GLY A 293 -4.09 -0.75 -17.92
N HIS A 294 -4.48 0.42 -17.43
CA HIS A 294 -5.22 0.55 -16.18
C HIS A 294 -6.67 0.91 -16.48
N VAL A 295 -7.59 0.15 -15.89
CA VAL A 295 -9.03 0.48 -15.91
C VAL A 295 -9.39 0.91 -14.50
N ASP A 296 -9.87 2.14 -14.36
CA ASP A 296 -10.24 2.73 -13.09
C ASP A 296 -11.77 2.82 -13.00
N LEU A 297 -12.36 1.90 -12.24
CA LEU A 297 -13.80 1.90 -11.94
C LEU A 297 -14.01 2.25 -10.46
N PRO A 298 -14.97 3.14 -10.16
CA PRO A 298 -15.12 3.61 -8.81
C PRO A 298 -15.83 2.60 -7.91
N TYR A 299 -15.52 2.66 -6.62
CA TYR A 299 -16.34 2.01 -5.61
C TYR A 299 -17.68 2.76 -5.48
N VAL A 300 -18.79 2.05 -5.62
CA VAL A 300 -20.12 2.65 -5.47
C VAL A 300 -20.88 1.99 -4.33
N GLY A 301 -21.21 2.79 -3.32
CA GLY A 301 -21.98 2.35 -2.14
C GLY A 301 -21.17 2.37 -0.84
N SER A 302 -21.69 1.71 0.20
CA SER A 302 -21.02 1.59 1.51
C SER A 302 -19.79 0.70 1.42
N THR A 303 -18.68 1.05 2.10
CA THR A 303 -17.48 0.18 2.25
C THR A 303 -17.73 -1.03 3.17
N GLU A 304 -18.82 -1.01 3.94
CA GLU A 304 -19.25 -2.16 4.75
C GLU A 304 -19.82 -3.26 3.85
N ALA A 305 -19.21 -4.46 3.86
CA ALA A 305 -19.52 -5.54 2.92
C ALA A 305 -21.01 -5.94 2.86
N ILE A 306 -21.70 -6.06 4.00
CA ILE A 306 -23.12 -6.45 4.04
C ILE A 306 -24.00 -5.37 3.41
N THR A 307 -23.75 -4.11 3.78
CA THR A 307 -24.48 -2.97 3.22
C THR A 307 -24.19 -2.80 1.73
N ASN A 308 -22.93 -2.96 1.31
CA ASN A 308 -22.53 -2.93 -0.10
C ASN A 308 -23.25 -4.00 -0.92
N MET A 309 -23.31 -5.23 -0.41
CA MET A 309 -24.02 -6.33 -1.05
C MET A 309 -25.49 -6.02 -1.27
N ARG A 310 -26.19 -5.55 -0.23
CA ARG A 310 -27.61 -5.20 -0.33
C ARG A 310 -27.83 -4.09 -1.36
N GLN A 311 -27.08 -2.99 -1.23
CA GLN A 311 -27.18 -1.84 -2.14
C GLN A 311 -26.86 -2.22 -3.59
N SER A 312 -25.84 -3.06 -3.80
CA SER A 312 -25.42 -3.51 -5.13
C SER A 312 -26.44 -4.43 -5.78
N SER A 313 -27.06 -5.33 -5.00
CA SER A 313 -28.13 -6.21 -5.46
C SER A 313 -29.39 -5.42 -5.84
N GLU A 314 -29.84 -4.52 -4.96
CA GLU A 314 -31.04 -3.69 -5.16
C GLU A 314 -30.92 -2.73 -6.37
N ASN A 315 -29.71 -2.25 -6.68
CA ASN A 315 -29.45 -1.26 -7.73
C ASN A 315 -28.64 -1.82 -8.91
N LYS A 316 -28.62 -3.15 -9.10
CA LYS A 316 -27.75 -3.84 -10.06
C LYS A 316 -27.75 -3.20 -11.45
N ASP A 317 -28.92 -3.03 -12.05
CA ASP A 317 -29.03 -2.56 -13.44
C ASP A 317 -28.53 -1.12 -13.61
N ALA A 318 -28.85 -0.25 -12.65
CA ALA A 318 -28.38 1.13 -12.63
C ALA A 318 -26.86 1.20 -12.46
N LEU A 319 -26.29 0.39 -11.56
CA LEU A 319 -24.84 0.29 -11.36
C LEU A 319 -24.13 -0.24 -12.59
N MET A 320 -24.62 -1.32 -13.20
CA MET A 320 -24.02 -1.86 -14.43
C MET A 320 -24.11 -0.87 -15.60
N ALA A 321 -25.22 -0.14 -15.75
CA ALA A 321 -25.34 0.91 -16.76
C ALA A 321 -24.33 2.03 -16.51
N ARG A 322 -24.16 2.44 -15.25
CA ARG A 322 -23.18 3.44 -14.84
C ARG A 322 -21.74 2.99 -15.12
N PHE A 323 -21.38 1.75 -14.76
CA PHE A 323 -20.03 1.24 -15.04
C PHE A 323 -19.74 1.16 -16.54
N ARG A 324 -20.73 0.88 -17.39
CA ARG A 324 -20.55 0.96 -18.85
C ARG A 324 -20.20 2.38 -19.31
N GLN A 325 -20.88 3.38 -18.76
CA GLN A 325 -20.59 4.79 -19.08
C GLN A 325 -19.19 5.20 -18.62
N ILE A 326 -18.75 4.73 -17.45
CA ILE A 326 -17.42 5.06 -16.92
C ILE A 326 -16.32 4.34 -17.69
N LEU A 327 -16.56 3.09 -18.11
CA LEU A 327 -15.61 2.28 -18.86
C LEU A 327 -15.39 2.81 -20.30
N ASP A 328 -16.35 3.55 -20.83
CA ASP A 328 -16.29 4.12 -22.18
C ASP A 328 -14.99 4.92 -22.39
N GLY A 329 -14.25 4.61 -23.46
CA GLY A 329 -12.96 5.22 -23.78
C GLY A 329 -11.74 4.73 -22.98
N GLN A 330 -11.90 4.07 -21.82
CA GLN A 330 -10.74 3.65 -21.00
C GLN A 330 -9.91 2.52 -21.63
N LEU A 331 -10.50 1.75 -22.53
CA LEU A 331 -9.86 0.60 -23.19
C LEU A 331 -9.41 0.90 -24.62
N ASP A 332 -9.64 2.09 -25.15
CA ASP A 332 -9.44 2.42 -26.58
C ASP A 332 -7.98 2.32 -27.00
N SER A 333 -7.05 2.62 -26.09
CA SER A 333 -5.61 2.55 -26.36
C SER A 333 -5.01 1.17 -26.10
N PHE A 334 -5.79 0.20 -25.61
CA PHE A 334 -5.28 -1.11 -25.27
C PHE A 334 -5.18 -1.99 -26.53
N ASP A 335 -4.01 -2.59 -26.76
CA ASP A 335 -3.78 -3.45 -27.92
C ASP A 335 -4.31 -4.87 -27.70
N PHE A 336 -5.56 -5.08 -28.11
CA PHE A 336 -6.23 -6.39 -28.08
C PHE A 336 -5.71 -7.39 -29.12
N THR A 337 -4.72 -7.03 -29.95
CA THR A 337 -4.11 -7.97 -30.92
C THR A 337 -3.03 -8.84 -30.28
N GLN A 338 -2.49 -8.42 -29.14
CA GLN A 338 -1.40 -9.09 -28.44
C GLN A 338 -1.89 -9.88 -27.22
N PRO A 339 -1.19 -10.95 -26.79
CA PRO A 339 -1.54 -11.65 -25.56
C PRO A 339 -1.40 -10.77 -24.31
N ALA A 340 -2.33 -10.88 -23.37
CA ALA A 340 -2.26 -10.13 -22.11
C ALA A 340 -2.67 -10.95 -20.89
N ASN A 341 -2.12 -10.60 -19.73
CA ASN A 341 -2.66 -10.98 -18.43
C ASN A 341 -3.74 -9.98 -18.01
N VAL A 342 -4.76 -10.45 -17.29
CA VAL A 342 -5.85 -9.60 -16.77
C VAL A 342 -5.92 -9.76 -15.26
N ILE A 343 -5.95 -8.64 -14.54
CA ILE A 343 -6.13 -8.61 -13.09
C ILE A 343 -7.49 -8.02 -12.78
N TYR A 344 -8.29 -8.73 -11.99
CA TYR A 344 -9.49 -8.21 -11.36
C TYR A 344 -9.17 -7.88 -9.91
N GLY A 345 -9.08 -6.58 -9.63
CA GLY A 345 -8.79 -6.05 -8.29
C GLY A 345 -9.94 -6.22 -7.30
N ALA A 346 -9.71 -5.72 -6.09
CA ALA A 346 -10.72 -5.69 -5.04
C ALA A 346 -11.73 -4.52 -5.27
N GLY A 347 -12.97 -4.66 -4.77
CA GLY A 347 -14.03 -3.64 -4.98
C GLY A 347 -15.39 -3.93 -4.35
N GLY A 348 -15.49 -4.87 -3.40
CA GLY A 348 -16.77 -5.29 -2.82
C GLY A 348 -17.77 -5.84 -3.87
N PHE A 349 -19.06 -5.82 -3.55
CA PHE A 349 -20.10 -6.32 -4.46
C PHE A 349 -20.34 -5.42 -5.67
N SER A 350 -20.20 -4.10 -5.48
CA SER A 350 -20.23 -3.15 -6.60
C SER A 350 -19.08 -3.42 -7.59
N GLY A 351 -17.91 -3.80 -7.08
CA GLY A 351 -16.77 -4.25 -7.85
C GLY A 351 -17.05 -5.52 -8.66
N ILE A 352 -17.80 -6.49 -8.12
CA ILE A 352 -18.18 -7.69 -8.90
C ILE A 352 -19.00 -7.30 -10.14
N LEU A 353 -19.92 -6.34 -10.00
CA LEU A 353 -20.73 -5.82 -11.12
C LEU A 353 -19.89 -5.04 -12.13
N ALA A 354 -18.99 -4.19 -11.65
CA ALA A 354 -18.02 -3.47 -12.47
C ALA A 354 -17.10 -4.43 -13.24
N GLY A 355 -16.62 -5.46 -12.57
CA GLY A 355 -15.83 -6.54 -13.15
C GLY A 355 -16.60 -7.26 -14.26
N LEU A 356 -17.87 -7.61 -14.05
CA LEU A 356 -18.72 -8.23 -15.08
C LEU A 356 -18.87 -7.35 -16.34
N VAL A 357 -19.08 -6.04 -16.15
CA VAL A 357 -19.15 -5.08 -17.26
C VAL A 357 -17.82 -5.03 -18.02
N THR A 358 -16.70 -5.04 -17.28
CA THR A 358 -15.35 -4.96 -17.85
C THR A 358 -14.99 -6.24 -18.58
N THR A 359 -15.22 -7.41 -17.99
CA THR A 359 -14.95 -8.72 -18.61
C THR A 359 -15.62 -8.83 -19.98
N ARG A 360 -16.87 -8.39 -20.10
CA ARG A 360 -17.60 -8.41 -21.40
C ARG A 360 -16.92 -7.54 -22.45
N HIS A 361 -16.43 -6.36 -22.08
CA HIS A 361 -15.71 -5.49 -23.01
C HIS A 361 -14.34 -6.08 -23.39
N VAL A 362 -13.63 -6.63 -22.42
CA VAL A 362 -12.32 -7.28 -22.62
C VAL A 362 -12.44 -8.48 -23.55
N ASP A 363 -13.40 -9.37 -23.31
CA ASP A 363 -13.66 -10.54 -24.17
C ASP A 363 -14.03 -10.11 -25.59
N ALA A 364 -14.92 -9.12 -25.73
CA ALA A 364 -15.29 -8.60 -27.04
C ALA A 364 -14.10 -7.92 -27.75
N GLY A 365 -13.23 -7.25 -26.99
CA GLY A 365 -11.99 -6.65 -27.49
C GLY A 365 -11.06 -7.70 -28.07
N PHE A 366 -10.71 -8.73 -27.30
CA PHE A 366 -9.85 -9.83 -27.76
C PHE A 366 -10.48 -10.63 -28.91
N ALA A 367 -11.79 -10.88 -28.88
CA ALA A 367 -12.49 -11.55 -29.97
C ALA A 367 -12.40 -10.77 -31.29
N ARG A 368 -12.41 -9.44 -31.25
CA ARG A 368 -12.22 -8.58 -32.44
C ARG A 368 -10.76 -8.43 -32.85
N GLY A 369 -9.86 -8.27 -31.88
CA GLY A 369 -8.44 -8.01 -32.12
C GLY A 369 -7.63 -9.24 -32.51
N GLY A 370 -8.10 -10.44 -32.17
CA GLY A 370 -7.41 -11.70 -32.45
C GLY A 370 -6.31 -12.08 -31.45
N GLY A 371 -6.10 -11.28 -30.40
CA GLY A 371 -5.24 -11.62 -29.28
C GLY A 371 -5.89 -12.60 -28.29
N GLN A 372 -5.25 -12.82 -27.14
CA GLN A 372 -5.78 -13.73 -26.12
C GLN A 372 -5.45 -13.31 -24.67
N VAL A 373 -6.37 -13.58 -23.76
CA VAL A 373 -6.14 -13.44 -22.31
C VAL A 373 -5.30 -14.61 -21.80
N ARG A 374 -3.99 -14.46 -21.62
CA ARG A 374 -3.08 -15.57 -21.22
C ARG A 374 -3.42 -16.13 -19.83
N MET A 375 -3.49 -15.26 -18.83
CA MET A 375 -3.73 -15.60 -17.43
C MET A 375 -4.66 -14.57 -16.79
N VAL A 376 -5.54 -15.02 -15.91
CA VAL A 376 -6.42 -14.19 -15.11
C VAL A 376 -5.99 -14.23 -13.65
N TYR A 377 -6.00 -13.08 -12.99
CA TYR A 377 -5.70 -12.95 -11.57
C TYR A 377 -6.89 -12.32 -10.84
N GLY A 378 -7.20 -12.86 -9.66
CA GLY A 378 -8.29 -12.37 -8.84
C GLY A 378 -7.82 -11.98 -7.45
N VAL A 379 -8.27 -10.83 -6.97
CA VAL A 379 -7.97 -10.28 -5.64
C VAL A 379 -9.27 -9.89 -4.95
N SER A 380 -9.48 -10.36 -3.72
CA SER A 380 -10.72 -10.08 -2.97
C SER A 380 -11.97 -10.34 -3.82
N ALA A 381 -12.90 -9.38 -3.90
CA ALA A 381 -14.08 -9.42 -4.77
C ALA A 381 -13.79 -9.89 -6.22
N GLY A 382 -12.67 -9.44 -6.81
CA GLY A 382 -12.25 -9.81 -8.16
C GLY A 382 -11.92 -11.30 -8.35
N VAL A 383 -11.78 -12.07 -7.27
CA VAL A 383 -11.67 -13.54 -7.32
C VAL A 383 -12.89 -14.17 -7.99
N LEU A 384 -14.10 -13.65 -7.77
CA LEU A 384 -15.28 -14.17 -8.47
C LEU A 384 -15.21 -13.88 -9.96
N ASN A 385 -14.96 -12.63 -10.34
CA ASN A 385 -14.84 -12.24 -11.76
C ASN A 385 -13.78 -13.10 -12.46
N GLY A 386 -12.61 -13.22 -11.83
CA GLY A 386 -11.50 -13.97 -12.37
C GLY A 386 -11.79 -15.46 -12.56
N PHE A 387 -12.44 -16.11 -11.58
CA PHE A 387 -12.80 -17.52 -11.67
C PHE A 387 -13.76 -17.81 -12.82
N PHE A 388 -14.90 -17.10 -12.86
CA PHE A 388 -15.91 -17.34 -13.89
C PHE A 388 -15.40 -16.98 -15.29
N HIS A 389 -14.57 -15.92 -15.40
CA HIS A 389 -13.91 -15.59 -16.66
C HIS A 389 -12.93 -16.69 -17.09
N ALA A 390 -12.08 -17.16 -16.18
CA ALA A 390 -11.10 -18.19 -16.49
C ALA A 390 -11.73 -19.55 -16.85
N VAL A 391 -12.85 -19.93 -16.22
CA VAL A 391 -13.61 -21.13 -16.60
C VAL A 391 -14.09 -21.01 -18.05
N GLN A 392 -14.66 -19.87 -18.43
CA GLN A 392 -15.13 -19.63 -19.79
C GLN A 392 -13.98 -19.68 -20.81
N LEU A 393 -12.83 -19.08 -20.47
CA LEU A 393 -11.61 -19.14 -21.29
C LEU A 393 -11.09 -20.58 -21.43
N ALA A 394 -11.04 -21.34 -20.34
CA ALA A 394 -10.58 -22.73 -20.35
C ALA A 394 -11.52 -23.63 -21.17
N ALA A 395 -12.83 -23.47 -21.01
CA ALA A 395 -13.83 -24.19 -21.78
C ALA A 395 -13.74 -23.90 -23.29
N ALA A 396 -13.46 -22.64 -23.68
CA ALA A 396 -13.25 -22.28 -25.07
C ALA A 396 -11.96 -22.89 -25.66
N ARG A 397 -10.89 -22.95 -24.85
CA ARG A 397 -9.60 -23.55 -25.26
C ARG A 397 -9.65 -25.08 -25.33
N ARG A 398 -10.45 -25.70 -24.46
CA ARG A 398 -10.52 -27.16 -24.29
C ARG A 398 -11.96 -27.63 -24.21
N PRO A 399 -12.72 -27.57 -25.32
CA PRO A 399 -14.14 -27.94 -25.32
C PRO A 399 -14.40 -29.40 -24.92
N GLY A 400 -13.41 -30.30 -25.03
CA GLY A 400 -13.54 -31.69 -24.59
C GLY A 400 -13.28 -31.93 -23.08
N ALA A 401 -12.72 -30.95 -22.36
CA ALA A 401 -12.43 -31.06 -20.93
C ALA A 401 -13.54 -30.48 -20.03
N PHE A 402 -14.50 -29.77 -20.62
CA PHE A 402 -15.58 -29.07 -19.93
C PHE A 402 -16.93 -29.43 -20.51
N LEU A 403 -17.97 -29.44 -19.67
CA LEU A 403 -19.36 -29.54 -20.08
C LEU A 403 -19.86 -28.20 -20.66
N PRO A 404 -20.92 -28.20 -21.48
CA PRO A 404 -21.45 -26.98 -22.10
C PRO A 404 -21.78 -25.85 -21.13
N ALA A 405 -22.15 -26.16 -19.88
CA ALA A 405 -22.42 -25.18 -18.84
C ALA A 405 -21.24 -24.23 -18.55
N ALA A 406 -20.00 -24.69 -18.76
CA ALA A 406 -18.81 -23.88 -18.54
C ALA A 406 -18.67 -22.72 -19.55
N GLN A 407 -19.30 -22.83 -20.74
CA GLN A 407 -19.28 -21.78 -21.76
C GLN A 407 -20.11 -20.55 -21.34
N SER A 408 -21.03 -20.71 -20.40
CA SER A 408 -21.88 -19.65 -19.85
C SER A 408 -21.51 -19.25 -18.42
N ALA A 409 -20.28 -19.53 -17.99
CA ALA A 409 -19.85 -19.31 -16.60
C ALA A 409 -20.05 -17.86 -16.11
N LEU A 410 -19.82 -16.85 -16.96
CA LEU A 410 -20.11 -15.45 -16.57
C LEU A 410 -21.60 -15.20 -16.31
N GLY A 411 -22.50 -15.91 -17.01
CA GLY A 411 -23.94 -15.86 -16.76
C GLY A 411 -24.31 -16.41 -15.37
N ASP A 412 -23.59 -17.43 -14.89
CA ASP A 412 -23.77 -17.96 -13.54
C ASP A 412 -23.35 -16.95 -12.46
N LEU A 413 -22.29 -16.18 -12.69
CA LEU A 413 -21.90 -15.08 -11.79
C LEU A 413 -22.98 -13.99 -11.75
N GLU A 414 -23.54 -13.62 -12.90
CA GLU A 414 -24.62 -12.62 -12.97
C GLU A 414 -25.88 -13.07 -12.26
N ALA A 415 -26.23 -14.35 -12.38
CA ALA A 415 -27.35 -14.97 -11.69
C ALA A 415 -27.09 -15.04 -10.18
N PHE A 416 -25.86 -15.38 -9.77
CA PHE A 416 -25.45 -15.37 -8.37
C PHE A 416 -25.63 -13.98 -7.75
N VAL A 417 -25.12 -12.92 -8.41
CA VAL A 417 -25.24 -11.55 -7.89
C VAL A 417 -26.70 -11.08 -7.89
N ALA A 418 -27.49 -11.42 -8.91
CA ALA A 418 -28.92 -11.07 -8.95
C ALA A 418 -29.73 -11.69 -7.81
N ALA A 419 -29.32 -12.85 -7.32
CA ALA A 419 -30.02 -13.60 -6.28
C ALA A 419 -29.23 -13.64 -4.96
N VAL A 420 -28.33 -12.68 -4.74
CA VAL A 420 -27.41 -12.71 -3.61
C VAL A 420 -28.10 -12.33 -2.30
N GLU A 421 -27.86 -13.13 -1.26
CA GLU A 421 -28.32 -12.89 0.11
C GLU A 421 -27.20 -13.28 1.08
N PRO A 422 -27.09 -12.67 2.28
CA PRO A 422 -26.01 -12.97 3.21
C PRO A 422 -25.84 -14.47 3.50
N ARG A 423 -26.96 -15.18 3.72
CA ARG A 423 -26.98 -16.63 4.03
C ARG A 423 -26.49 -17.53 2.90
N ARG A 424 -26.45 -17.03 1.66
CA ARG A 424 -25.94 -17.77 0.49
C ARG A 424 -24.42 -17.67 0.36
N ILE A 425 -23.81 -16.72 1.07
CA ILE A 425 -22.36 -16.50 1.09
C ILE A 425 -21.75 -17.07 2.36
N ALA A 426 -22.32 -16.69 3.50
CA ALA A 426 -21.72 -16.95 4.80
C ALA A 426 -22.74 -17.51 5.79
N SER A 427 -22.21 -18.29 6.75
CA SER A 427 -22.95 -18.75 7.91
C SER A 427 -22.29 -18.24 9.20
N ILE A 428 -23.08 -18.03 10.25
CA ILE A 428 -22.58 -17.55 11.54
C ILE A 428 -21.83 -18.67 12.25
N ASN A 429 -20.68 -18.35 12.83
CA ASN A 429 -19.93 -19.26 13.68
C ASN A 429 -20.55 -19.32 15.07
N PHE A 430 -21.30 -20.39 15.37
CA PHE A 430 -21.84 -20.64 16.71
C PHE A 430 -20.86 -21.35 17.65
N ASN A 431 -19.77 -21.92 17.12
CA ASN A 431 -18.69 -22.49 17.92
C ASN A 431 -17.87 -21.33 18.54
N PRO A 432 -17.70 -21.28 19.88
CA PRO A 432 -16.97 -20.18 20.51
C PRO A 432 -15.53 -20.00 20.02
N VAL A 433 -14.81 -21.10 19.77
CA VAL A 433 -13.42 -21.06 19.29
C VAL A 433 -13.35 -20.48 17.88
N CYS A 434 -14.23 -20.92 16.99
CA CYS A 434 -14.29 -20.40 15.62
C CYS A 434 -14.80 -18.94 15.60
N PHE A 435 -15.77 -18.59 16.46
CA PHE A 435 -16.28 -17.24 16.61
C PHE A 435 -15.17 -16.24 16.99
N TRP A 436 -14.23 -16.66 17.84
CA TRP A 436 -13.06 -15.86 18.18
C TRP A 436 -12.13 -15.62 16.97
N GLN A 437 -12.07 -16.54 16.02
CA GLN A 437 -11.27 -16.38 14.80
C GLN A 437 -11.98 -15.54 13.73
N GLY A 438 -13.31 -15.60 13.68
CA GLY A 438 -14.18 -14.77 12.84
C GLY A 438 -15.66 -15.08 13.12
N TRP A 439 -16.54 -14.09 12.99
CA TRP A 439 -17.97 -14.26 13.32
C TRP A 439 -18.73 -15.13 12.32
N SER A 440 -18.16 -15.34 11.14
CA SER A 440 -18.76 -16.11 10.05
C SER A 440 -17.76 -17.02 9.34
N ASN A 441 -18.27 -17.98 8.56
CA ASN A 441 -17.50 -18.81 7.65
C ASN A 441 -18.16 -18.83 6.27
N LEU A 442 -17.39 -19.13 5.22
CA LEU A 442 -17.85 -19.14 3.82
C LEU A 442 -18.34 -20.52 3.34
N GLY A 443 -18.82 -21.38 4.24
CA GLY A 443 -19.35 -22.70 3.89
C GLY A 443 -20.39 -22.69 2.76
N PRO A 444 -21.41 -21.79 2.79
CA PRO A 444 -22.38 -21.66 1.72
C PRO A 444 -21.76 -21.32 0.36
N LEU A 445 -20.82 -20.36 0.33
CA LEU A 445 -20.11 -19.98 -0.88
C LEU A 445 -19.24 -21.14 -1.41
N ARG A 446 -18.58 -21.89 -0.52
CA ARG A 446 -17.80 -23.08 -0.89
C ARG A 446 -18.69 -24.12 -1.56
N ALA A 447 -19.86 -24.39 -1.00
CA ALA A 447 -20.82 -25.33 -1.58
C ALA A 447 -21.28 -24.88 -2.97
N PHE A 448 -21.50 -23.58 -3.17
CA PHE A 448 -21.82 -23.02 -4.49
C PHE A 448 -20.69 -23.27 -5.50
N PHE A 449 -19.42 -23.04 -5.15
CA PHE A 449 -18.30 -23.33 -6.06
C PHE A 449 -18.19 -24.82 -6.41
N LEU A 450 -18.38 -25.71 -5.44
CA LEU A 450 -18.35 -27.15 -5.68
C LEU A 450 -19.47 -27.60 -6.63
N ASP A 451 -20.67 -27.04 -6.47
CA ASP A 451 -21.79 -27.28 -7.37
C ASP A 451 -21.49 -26.80 -8.80
N ARG A 452 -20.93 -25.58 -8.94
CA ARG A 452 -20.51 -25.04 -10.24
C ARG A 452 -19.41 -25.88 -10.87
N LEU A 453 -18.36 -26.24 -10.14
CA LEU A 453 -17.28 -27.10 -10.64
C LEU A 453 -17.80 -28.46 -11.11
N ARG A 454 -18.73 -29.07 -10.37
CA ARG A 454 -19.42 -30.30 -10.80
C ARG A 454 -20.20 -30.07 -12.10
N ALA A 455 -20.96 -28.99 -12.19
CA ALA A 455 -21.72 -28.65 -13.40
C ALA A 455 -20.82 -28.37 -14.62
N TYR A 456 -19.62 -27.83 -14.41
CA TYR A 456 -18.68 -27.48 -15.47
C TYR A 456 -17.82 -28.65 -15.93
N THR A 457 -17.58 -29.65 -15.09
CA THR A 457 -16.62 -30.73 -15.39
C THR A 457 -17.25 -32.13 -15.42
N GLY A 458 -18.43 -32.30 -14.81
CA GLY A 458 -19.03 -33.61 -14.58
C GLY A 458 -18.32 -34.43 -13.49
N SER A 459 -17.32 -33.87 -12.81
CA SER A 459 -16.57 -34.58 -11.78
C SER A 459 -17.44 -34.99 -10.60
N ALA A 460 -17.29 -36.24 -10.16
CA ALA A 460 -17.89 -36.72 -8.91
C ALA A 460 -17.23 -36.10 -7.66
N HIS A 461 -15.96 -35.68 -7.80
CA HIS A 461 -15.10 -35.14 -6.74
C HIS A 461 -14.66 -33.71 -7.08
N PRO A 462 -15.58 -32.74 -7.19
CA PRO A 462 -15.21 -31.35 -7.48
C PRO A 462 -14.29 -30.73 -6.41
N GLU A 463 -14.29 -31.28 -5.19
CA GLU A 463 -13.46 -30.84 -4.07
C GLU A 463 -11.98 -31.14 -4.23
N SER A 464 -11.60 -32.09 -5.10
CA SER A 464 -10.20 -32.42 -5.36
C SER A 464 -9.67 -31.80 -6.65
N LEU A 465 -10.50 -31.10 -7.44
CA LEU A 465 -10.08 -30.48 -8.68
C LEU A 465 -9.14 -29.30 -8.40
N THR A 466 -7.95 -29.37 -8.97
CA THR A 466 -6.92 -28.34 -8.87
C THR A 466 -6.85 -27.49 -10.15
N PHE A 467 -6.09 -26.40 -10.11
CA PHE A 467 -5.90 -25.53 -11.27
C PHE A 467 -5.21 -26.27 -12.42
N ASP A 468 -4.26 -27.15 -12.11
CA ASP A 468 -3.54 -27.94 -13.12
C ASP A 468 -4.43 -29.00 -13.78
N ASP A 469 -5.35 -29.63 -13.03
CA ASP A 469 -6.26 -30.66 -13.59
C ASP A 469 -7.14 -30.10 -14.71
N LEU A 470 -7.53 -28.84 -14.58
CA LEU A 470 -8.38 -28.14 -15.53
C LEU A 470 -7.60 -27.26 -16.51
N GLU A 471 -6.26 -27.17 -16.36
CA GLU A 471 -5.42 -26.14 -16.98
C GLU A 471 -6.07 -24.75 -16.89
N LEU A 472 -6.65 -24.45 -15.74
CA LEU A 472 -7.43 -23.25 -15.51
C LEU A 472 -6.48 -22.04 -15.49
N PRO A 473 -6.60 -21.06 -16.41
CA PRO A 473 -5.70 -19.91 -16.48
C PRO A 473 -6.08 -18.86 -15.43
N PHE A 474 -6.08 -19.26 -14.16
CA PHE A 474 -6.53 -18.44 -13.05
C PHE A 474 -5.58 -18.52 -11.87
N THR A 475 -5.30 -17.39 -11.23
CA THR A 475 -4.51 -17.33 -10.00
C THR A 475 -5.22 -16.43 -8.98
N VAL A 476 -5.42 -16.95 -7.78
CA VAL A 476 -6.03 -16.24 -6.64
C VAL A 476 -4.93 -15.65 -5.78
N ALA A 477 -5.02 -14.36 -5.45
CA ALA A 477 -4.19 -13.77 -4.41
C ALA A 477 -4.82 -14.05 -3.03
N ALA A 478 -4.03 -14.61 -2.11
CA ALA A 478 -4.46 -14.87 -0.74
C ALA A 478 -3.41 -14.37 0.26
N ALA A 479 -3.85 -13.73 1.33
CA ALA A 479 -2.99 -13.24 2.40
C ALA A 479 -2.68 -14.37 3.38
N ARG A 480 -1.41 -14.79 3.47
CA ARG A 480 -0.95 -15.76 4.45
C ARG A 480 -0.90 -15.13 5.85
N GLY A 481 -1.01 -15.94 6.89
CA GLY A 481 -1.02 -15.49 8.29
C GLY A 481 0.17 -14.62 8.74
N ASP A 482 1.28 -14.62 8.02
CA ASP A 482 2.44 -13.75 8.28
C ASP A 482 2.43 -12.44 7.45
N GLY A 483 1.31 -12.16 6.78
CA GLY A 483 1.06 -10.92 6.05
C GLY A 483 1.80 -10.80 4.73
N TYR A 484 2.23 -11.91 4.12
CA TYR A 484 2.65 -11.93 2.72
C TYR A 484 1.51 -12.47 1.86
N THR A 485 1.55 -12.18 0.56
CA THR A 485 0.60 -12.74 -0.41
C THR A 485 1.19 -14.03 -0.96
N ASP A 486 0.37 -15.08 -0.98
CA ASP A 486 0.62 -16.25 -1.80
C ASP A 486 -0.32 -16.21 -3.01
N PHE A 487 0.18 -16.76 -4.12
CA PHE A 487 -0.56 -16.87 -5.37
C PHE A 487 -1.01 -18.32 -5.54
N LEU A 488 -2.31 -18.58 -5.42
CA LEU A 488 -2.89 -19.92 -5.54
C LEU A 488 -3.37 -20.12 -6.98
N GLY A 489 -2.72 -20.99 -7.76
CA GLY A 489 -2.98 -21.08 -9.20
C GLY A 489 -2.21 -22.22 -9.88
N PRO A 490 -2.25 -22.32 -11.22
CA PRO A 490 -1.60 -23.39 -11.94
C PRO A 490 -0.07 -23.30 -11.82
N SER A 491 0.56 -24.46 -11.69
CA SER A 491 2.02 -24.61 -11.62
C SER A 491 2.69 -24.38 -12.97
N ARG A 492 1.91 -24.41 -14.07
CA ARG A 492 2.38 -24.19 -15.43
C ARG A 492 1.63 -23.02 -16.12
N PRO A 493 2.34 -22.14 -16.84
CA PRO A 493 3.80 -22.07 -16.95
C PRO A 493 4.46 -21.75 -15.60
N ALA A 494 5.72 -22.17 -15.45
CA ALA A 494 6.50 -21.83 -14.27
C ALA A 494 6.62 -20.31 -14.18
N ARG A 495 6.37 -19.77 -12.99
CA ARG A 495 6.34 -18.34 -12.70
C ARG A 495 6.94 -18.13 -11.33
N ARG A 496 7.85 -17.17 -11.19
CA ARG A 496 8.46 -16.88 -9.89
C ARG A 496 8.93 -15.44 -9.75
N MET A 497 9.09 -14.99 -8.52
CA MET A 497 9.70 -13.70 -8.19
C MET A 497 10.32 -13.78 -6.80
N LEU A 498 11.47 -13.13 -6.60
CA LEU A 498 11.99 -12.86 -5.27
C LEU A 498 11.39 -11.54 -4.72
N PHE A 499 10.77 -11.59 -3.55
CA PHE A 499 10.25 -10.41 -2.85
C PHE A 499 10.52 -10.50 -1.35
N GLY A 500 11.19 -9.49 -0.78
CA GLY A 500 11.48 -9.46 0.66
C GLY A 500 12.28 -10.67 1.17
N GLY A 501 13.17 -11.22 0.34
CA GLY A 501 13.96 -12.43 0.66
C GLY A 501 13.16 -13.74 0.54
N ARG A 502 11.99 -13.72 -0.10
CA ARG A 502 11.15 -14.90 -0.32
C ARG A 502 10.92 -15.13 -1.79
N GLU A 503 11.07 -16.38 -2.21
CA GLU A 503 10.62 -16.78 -3.53
C GLU A 503 9.11 -16.99 -3.50
N TRP A 504 8.39 -16.28 -4.37
CA TRP A 504 7.00 -16.53 -4.67
C TRP A 504 6.90 -17.34 -5.95
N SER A 505 6.06 -18.37 -5.91
CA SER A 505 5.64 -19.14 -7.07
C SER A 505 4.18 -19.55 -6.88
N PRO A 506 3.42 -19.75 -7.97
CA PRO A 506 2.04 -20.23 -7.87
C PRO A 506 1.97 -21.58 -7.16
N ILE A 507 1.07 -21.68 -6.19
CA ILE A 507 0.81 -22.90 -5.42
C ILE A 507 -0.44 -23.56 -5.99
N ASN A 508 -0.26 -24.70 -6.67
CA ASN A 508 -1.41 -25.49 -7.14
C ASN A 508 -2.12 -26.15 -5.95
N THR A 509 -3.44 -26.07 -5.96
CA THR A 509 -4.30 -26.45 -4.82
C THR A 509 -5.74 -26.64 -5.29
N PRO A 510 -6.64 -27.27 -4.50
CA PRO A 510 -8.04 -27.36 -4.88
C PRO A 510 -8.68 -25.99 -5.13
N ILE A 511 -9.34 -25.85 -6.28
CA ILE A 511 -9.86 -24.56 -6.76
C ILE A 511 -10.84 -23.96 -5.76
N ALA A 512 -11.78 -24.77 -5.24
CA ALA A 512 -12.78 -24.27 -4.28
C ALA A 512 -12.13 -23.73 -3.00
N ASP A 513 -11.05 -24.35 -2.51
CA ASP A 513 -10.38 -23.91 -1.29
C ASP A 513 -9.54 -22.66 -1.54
N ALA A 514 -8.90 -22.53 -2.70
CA ALA A 514 -8.25 -21.29 -3.12
C ALA A 514 -9.24 -20.12 -3.23
N MET A 515 -10.42 -20.36 -3.81
CA MET A 515 -11.49 -19.36 -3.90
C MET A 515 -11.91 -18.87 -2.51
N ILE A 516 -12.07 -19.78 -1.55
CA ILE A 516 -12.41 -19.40 -0.16
C ILE A 516 -11.25 -18.64 0.48
N ALA A 517 -10.01 -19.08 0.31
CA ALA A 517 -8.84 -18.37 0.83
C ALA A 517 -8.78 -16.92 0.35
N GLY A 518 -8.94 -16.68 -0.96
CA GLY A 518 -8.95 -15.34 -1.55
C GLY A 518 -10.15 -14.47 -1.20
N TRP A 519 -11.20 -15.02 -0.58
CA TRP A 519 -12.42 -14.30 -0.19
C TRP A 519 -12.64 -14.22 1.32
N SER A 520 -11.80 -14.87 2.13
CA SER A 520 -11.90 -14.87 3.59
C SER A 520 -11.51 -13.51 4.16
N MET A 521 -12.44 -12.54 4.06
CA MET A 521 -12.22 -11.16 4.49
C MET A 521 -11.71 -11.09 5.93
N ASN A 522 -10.79 -10.15 6.13
CA ASN A 522 -10.25 -9.87 7.44
C ASN A 522 -11.34 -9.54 8.46
N THR A 523 -11.07 -9.88 9.73
CA THR A 523 -11.88 -9.51 10.90
C THR A 523 -13.21 -10.24 11.05
N TYR A 524 -13.98 -10.45 9.97
CA TYR A 524 -15.35 -10.99 10.02
C TYR A 524 -15.46 -12.47 9.65
N VAL A 525 -14.57 -12.95 8.79
CA VAL A 525 -14.60 -14.32 8.26
C VAL A 525 -13.47 -15.11 8.88
N GLN A 526 -13.76 -16.35 9.27
CA GLN A 526 -12.76 -17.31 9.72
C GLN A 526 -11.70 -17.52 8.62
N PRO A 527 -10.39 -17.51 8.96
CA PRO A 527 -9.35 -17.81 7.99
C PRO A 527 -9.55 -19.18 7.33
N ALA A 528 -9.24 -19.28 6.03
CA ALA A 528 -9.24 -20.56 5.34
C ALA A 528 -7.98 -21.34 5.70
N GLU A 529 -8.12 -22.65 5.95
CA GLU A 529 -6.95 -23.52 6.17
C GLU A 529 -6.63 -24.29 4.90
N LEU A 530 -5.39 -24.14 4.43
CA LEU A 530 -4.92 -24.78 3.22
C LEU A 530 -3.43 -25.09 3.36
N ASN A 531 -3.03 -26.33 3.07
CA ASN A 531 -1.63 -26.78 3.16
C ASN A 531 -0.95 -26.46 4.52
N GLY A 532 -1.71 -26.56 5.62
CA GLY A 532 -1.21 -26.25 6.97
C GLY A 532 -0.98 -24.76 7.25
N GLN A 533 -1.44 -23.87 6.37
CA GLN A 533 -1.38 -22.42 6.51
C GLN A 533 -2.78 -21.83 6.68
N GLN A 534 -2.85 -20.68 7.33
CA GLN A 534 -4.07 -19.87 7.41
C GLN A 534 -4.03 -18.75 6.40
N TYR A 535 -5.08 -18.64 5.60
CA TYR A 535 -5.24 -17.64 4.57
C TYR A 535 -6.44 -16.74 4.84
N ARG A 536 -6.30 -15.51 4.37
CA ARG A 536 -7.32 -14.48 4.32
C ARG A 536 -7.34 -13.86 2.94
N ASP A 537 -8.31 -12.99 2.73
CA ASP A 537 -8.43 -12.18 1.52
C ASP A 537 -7.08 -11.55 1.15
N GLY A 538 -6.64 -11.75 -0.10
CA GLY A 538 -5.41 -11.20 -0.66
C GLY A 538 -5.33 -9.67 -0.60
N GLY A 539 -6.47 -8.97 -0.67
CA GLY A 539 -6.55 -7.52 -0.47
C GLY A 539 -6.16 -7.08 0.95
N GLY A 540 -6.04 -8.01 1.89
CA GLY A 540 -5.51 -7.77 3.23
C GLY A 540 -4.01 -7.53 3.30
N THR A 541 -3.26 -7.94 2.27
CA THR A 541 -1.81 -7.80 2.20
C THR A 541 -1.39 -6.78 1.15
N PHE A 542 -1.91 -6.94 -0.06
CA PHE A 542 -1.72 -6.02 -1.18
C PHE A 542 -3.04 -5.88 -1.93
N TYR A 543 -3.56 -4.66 -2.01
CA TYR A 543 -4.80 -4.33 -2.70
C TYR A 543 -4.69 -4.53 -4.21
N ASP A 544 -3.52 -4.21 -4.76
CA ASP A 544 -3.17 -4.36 -6.16
C ASP A 544 -1.87 -5.18 -6.31
N PRO A 545 -1.92 -6.38 -6.91
CA PRO A 545 -0.75 -7.23 -7.10
C PRO A 545 -0.08 -7.05 -8.48
N ALA A 546 -0.44 -6.02 -9.26
CA ALA A 546 0.01 -5.88 -10.65
C ALA A 546 1.53 -5.97 -10.85
N LEU A 547 2.30 -5.34 -9.97
CA LEU A 547 3.75 -5.48 -9.96
C LEU A 547 4.19 -6.93 -9.88
N PHE A 548 3.64 -7.70 -8.95
CA PHE A 548 4.03 -9.09 -8.72
C PHE A 548 3.63 -9.98 -9.88
N VAL A 549 2.43 -9.76 -10.42
CA VAL A 549 1.97 -10.45 -11.63
C VAL A 549 2.93 -10.20 -12.80
N ALA A 550 3.31 -8.94 -13.02
CA ALA A 550 4.25 -8.54 -14.07
C ALA A 550 5.65 -9.14 -13.86
N CYS A 551 6.12 -9.22 -12.62
CA CYS A 551 7.44 -9.74 -12.29
C CYS A 551 7.51 -11.27 -12.23
N MET A 552 6.38 -11.96 -12.04
CA MET A 552 6.34 -13.43 -11.94
C MET A 552 6.55 -14.13 -13.28
N ASP A 553 6.18 -13.50 -14.40
CA ASP A 553 6.37 -14.07 -15.73
C ASP A 553 7.82 -13.90 -16.23
N ASP A 554 8.34 -14.96 -16.89
CA ASP A 554 9.70 -15.00 -17.46
C ASP A 554 10.02 -13.78 -18.35
N HIS A 555 9.01 -13.28 -19.08
CA HIS A 555 9.09 -12.08 -19.91
C HIS A 555 7.87 -11.21 -19.67
N LEU A 556 8.06 -9.88 -19.76
CA LEU A 556 6.97 -8.94 -19.56
C LEU A 556 5.98 -9.05 -20.73
N VAL A 557 4.72 -9.35 -20.40
CA VAL A 557 3.60 -9.40 -21.34
C VAL A 557 2.67 -8.21 -21.10
N ASN A 558 1.75 -7.96 -22.04
CA ASN A 558 0.73 -6.94 -21.83
C ASN A 558 -0.07 -7.26 -20.55
N LEU A 559 -0.44 -6.23 -19.82
CA LEU A 559 -1.16 -6.36 -18.57
C LEU A 559 -2.35 -5.42 -18.59
N LEU A 560 -3.54 -5.95 -18.38
CA LEU A 560 -4.73 -5.16 -18.11
C LEU A 560 -5.04 -5.25 -16.62
N ASN A 561 -4.78 -4.17 -15.90
CA ASN A 561 -5.05 -4.08 -14.47
C ASN A 561 -6.37 -3.34 -14.23
N ILE A 562 -7.40 -4.09 -13.84
CA ILE A 562 -8.75 -3.57 -13.61
C ILE A 562 -8.90 -3.27 -12.12
N HIS A 563 -8.91 -2.00 -11.80
CA HIS A 563 -9.14 -1.50 -10.46
C HIS A 563 -10.62 -1.22 -10.23
N LEU A 564 -11.16 -1.72 -9.11
CA LEU A 564 -12.60 -1.72 -8.85
C LEU A 564 -13.01 -0.92 -7.60
N ASP A 565 -12.22 0.09 -7.19
CA ASP A 565 -12.34 0.66 -5.82
C ASP A 565 -12.08 2.17 -5.61
N GLU A 566 -11.91 3.02 -6.62
CA GLU A 566 -11.75 4.47 -6.26
C GLU A 566 -13.09 5.06 -5.84
N PRO A 567 -13.27 5.61 -4.62
CA PRO A 567 -14.51 6.29 -4.29
C PRO A 567 -14.73 7.48 -5.25
N GLU A 568 -15.97 7.66 -5.69
CA GLU A 568 -16.34 8.76 -6.59
C GLU A 568 -16.03 10.12 -5.93
N GLY A 569 -15.22 10.95 -6.59
CA GLY A 569 -14.90 12.31 -6.11
C GLY A 569 -13.57 12.47 -5.36
N HIS A 570 -12.64 11.51 -5.48
CA HIS A 570 -11.24 11.59 -5.00
C HIS A 570 -11.03 11.52 -3.49
N SER A 571 -12.09 11.34 -2.70
CA SER A 571 -12.01 11.12 -1.25
C SER A 571 -12.87 9.93 -0.85
N TYR A 572 -12.35 9.11 0.07
CA TYR A 572 -13.11 8.06 0.77
C TYR A 572 -14.22 8.64 1.68
N ASN A 573 -14.44 9.97 1.66
CA ASN A 573 -15.34 10.71 2.53
C ASN A 573 -15.15 10.30 4.00
N LEU A 574 -13.89 10.09 4.36
CA LEU A 574 -13.54 9.71 5.71
C LEU A 574 -13.88 10.90 6.62
N PRO A 575 -14.49 10.66 7.78
CA PRO A 575 -14.81 11.74 8.68
C PRO A 575 -13.49 12.42 9.09
N PRO A 576 -13.41 13.76 9.12
CA PRO A 576 -12.17 14.47 9.49
C PRO A 576 -11.60 14.01 10.84
N ARG A 577 -12.46 13.47 11.71
CA ARG A 577 -12.10 12.87 12.98
C ARG A 577 -12.73 11.46 13.10
N PRO A 578 -12.09 10.40 12.59
CA PRO A 578 -12.66 9.05 12.68
C PRO A 578 -12.61 8.50 14.10
N HIS A 579 -13.68 7.83 14.51
CA HIS A 579 -13.76 7.18 15.81
C HIS A 579 -13.07 5.79 15.78
N LEU A 580 -12.58 5.35 16.94
CA LEU A 580 -11.74 4.17 17.10
C LEU A 580 -12.40 2.89 16.60
N LEU A 581 -13.70 2.69 16.83
CA LEU A 581 -14.40 1.51 16.30
C LEU A 581 -14.35 1.47 14.77
N ARG A 582 -14.58 2.60 14.10
CA ARG A 582 -14.50 2.67 12.64
C ARG A 582 -13.08 2.40 12.17
N LEU A 583 -12.07 2.92 12.86
CA LEU A 583 -10.68 2.59 12.57
C LEU A 583 -10.42 1.09 12.74
N LEU A 584 -10.84 0.46 13.85
CA LEU A 584 -10.61 -0.97 14.06
C LEU A 584 -11.24 -1.86 12.98
N PHE A 585 -12.43 -1.51 12.49
CA PHE A 585 -13.16 -2.31 11.51
C PHE A 585 -12.84 -1.95 10.05
N ASP A 586 -12.57 -0.67 9.77
CA ASP A 586 -12.32 -0.13 8.42
C ASP A 586 -10.86 0.31 8.23
N THR A 587 -9.95 -0.15 9.09
CA THR A 587 -8.49 0.18 9.07
C THR A 587 -7.93 0.16 7.65
N HIS A 588 -8.34 -0.83 6.86
CA HIS A 588 -7.85 -1.09 5.52
C HIS A 588 -8.09 0.10 4.58
N ASN A 589 -9.21 0.81 4.73
CA ASN A 589 -9.55 2.01 3.95
C ASN A 589 -8.64 3.21 4.23
N TYR A 590 -7.89 3.21 5.34
CA TYR A 590 -6.96 4.30 5.69
C TYR A 590 -5.53 4.05 5.16
N VAL A 591 -5.24 2.89 4.58
CA VAL A 591 -3.89 2.49 4.15
C VAL A 591 -3.82 2.22 2.64
N PHE A 592 -4.89 1.68 2.06
CA PHE A 592 -4.99 1.38 0.62
C PHE A 592 -4.69 2.55 -0.33
N PRO A 593 -5.06 3.82 -0.03
CA PRO A 593 -4.85 4.88 -1.00
C PRO A 593 -3.38 5.03 -1.41
N GLU A 594 -2.45 5.04 -0.45
CA GLU A 594 -1.02 5.14 -0.80
C GLU A 594 -0.49 3.85 -1.39
N GLU A 595 -0.83 2.71 -0.80
CA GLU A 595 -0.36 1.42 -1.30
C GLU A 595 -0.65 1.24 -2.79
N ARG A 596 -1.90 1.51 -3.18
CA ARG A 596 -2.36 1.37 -4.54
C ARG A 596 -1.67 2.36 -5.47
N ARG A 597 -1.52 3.63 -5.04
CA ARG A 597 -0.76 4.64 -5.79
C ARG A 597 0.68 4.18 -6.02
N ARG A 598 1.33 3.68 -4.98
CA ARG A 598 2.72 3.21 -5.05
C ARG A 598 2.85 1.99 -5.95
N MET A 599 1.92 1.04 -5.86
CA MET A 599 1.87 -0.12 -6.74
C MET A 599 1.73 0.28 -8.20
N ARG A 600 0.76 1.16 -8.51
CA ARG A 600 0.57 1.69 -9.86
C ARG A 600 1.84 2.36 -10.40
N LEU A 601 2.42 3.30 -9.65
CA LEU A 601 3.65 3.99 -10.07
C LEU A 601 4.81 3.03 -10.31
N LEU A 602 4.96 2.01 -9.45
CA LEU A 602 6.01 1.03 -9.57
C LEU A 602 5.78 0.12 -10.78
N THR A 603 4.54 -0.28 -11.07
CA THR A 603 4.17 -1.00 -12.28
C THR A 603 4.39 -0.16 -13.53
N ASP A 604 3.90 1.08 -13.57
CA ASP A 604 4.08 1.98 -14.72
C ASP A 604 5.57 2.19 -15.02
N LEU A 605 6.37 2.49 -13.99
CA LEU A 605 7.82 2.65 -14.11
C LEU A 605 8.50 1.36 -14.60
N LEU A 606 8.00 0.18 -14.21
CA LEU A 606 8.54 -1.10 -14.69
C LEU A 606 8.33 -1.29 -16.18
N PHE A 607 7.12 -1.01 -16.67
CA PHE A 607 6.79 -1.10 -18.10
C PHE A 607 7.53 -0.03 -18.91
N GLU A 608 7.67 1.18 -18.39
CA GLU A 608 8.46 2.24 -19.01
C GLU A 608 9.95 1.88 -19.06
N HIS A 609 10.49 1.37 -17.95
CA HIS A 609 11.87 0.91 -17.88
C HIS A 609 12.14 -0.22 -18.88
N GLU A 610 11.25 -1.20 -19.00
CA GLU A 610 11.39 -2.30 -19.95
C GLU A 610 11.32 -1.82 -21.40
N ARG A 611 10.41 -0.87 -21.71
CA ARG A 611 10.36 -0.21 -23.02
C ARG A 611 11.69 0.47 -23.34
N LEU A 612 12.23 1.24 -22.38
CA LEU A 612 13.51 1.91 -22.54
C LEU A 612 14.65 0.89 -22.75
N ARG A 613 14.70 -0.20 -21.97
CA ARG A 613 15.72 -1.25 -22.12
C ARG A 613 15.77 -1.83 -23.53
N ARG A 614 14.63 -2.00 -24.19
CA ARG A 614 14.56 -2.49 -25.59
C ARG A 614 15.11 -1.49 -26.62
N HIS A 615 15.17 -0.20 -26.27
CA HIS A 615 15.77 0.85 -27.08
C HIS A 615 17.27 1.07 -26.83
N HIS A 616 17.82 0.49 -25.75
CA HIS A 616 19.24 0.62 -25.38
C HIS A 616 19.96 -0.75 -25.33
N PRO A 617 20.11 -1.47 -26.46
CA PRO A 617 21.13 -2.52 -26.51
C PRO A 617 22.51 -1.87 -26.26
N ALA A 618 23.30 -2.39 -25.32
CA ALA A 618 24.57 -1.76 -24.95
C ALA A 618 25.56 -1.74 -26.12
N ALA A 619 26.63 -0.95 -26.00
CA ALA A 619 27.76 -0.93 -26.93
C ALA A 619 28.44 -2.30 -27.12
N SER A 620 28.20 -3.26 -26.21
CA SER A 620 28.61 -4.67 -26.29
C SER A 620 27.57 -5.61 -26.93
N GLY A 621 26.45 -5.08 -27.44
CA GLY A 621 25.41 -5.84 -28.13
C GLY A 621 24.25 -6.35 -27.26
N GLU A 622 24.27 -6.17 -25.94
CA GLU A 622 23.23 -6.70 -25.04
C GLU A 622 22.72 -5.64 -24.05
N ALA A 623 21.40 -5.56 -23.86
CA ALA A 623 20.80 -4.75 -22.80
C ALA A 623 21.21 -5.32 -21.41
N PRO A 624 21.14 -4.53 -20.31
CA PRO A 624 21.27 -5.09 -18.96
C PRO A 624 20.37 -6.32 -18.79
N PRO A 625 20.77 -7.37 -18.07
CA PRO A 625 19.96 -8.57 -17.88
C PRO A 625 18.64 -8.22 -17.19
N ASP A 626 17.60 -8.99 -17.51
CA ASP A 626 16.29 -8.80 -16.89
C ASP A 626 16.30 -9.24 -15.44
N PHE A 627 16.29 -8.26 -14.54
CA PHE A 627 16.45 -8.48 -13.11
C PHE A 627 15.16 -8.91 -12.43
N ARG A 628 13.99 -8.87 -13.08
CA ARG A 628 12.67 -9.03 -12.43
C ARG A 628 12.53 -10.34 -11.64
N GLN A 629 13.10 -11.42 -12.16
CA GLN A 629 13.05 -12.76 -11.55
C GLN A 629 13.96 -12.89 -10.32
N GLU A 630 15.06 -12.14 -10.31
CA GLU A 630 16.11 -12.16 -9.28
C GLU A 630 16.24 -10.78 -8.62
N TRP A 631 15.10 -10.07 -8.47
CA TRP A 631 15.11 -8.68 -8.06
C TRP A 631 15.46 -8.53 -6.58
N GLU A 632 16.75 -8.43 -6.33
CA GLU A 632 17.31 -8.17 -5.01
C GLU A 632 17.48 -6.67 -4.75
N LEU A 633 17.14 -6.27 -3.52
CA LEU A 633 17.28 -4.89 -3.05
C LEU A 633 18.72 -4.59 -2.66
N THR A 634 19.19 -3.42 -3.08
CA THR A 634 20.52 -2.92 -2.74
C THR A 634 20.53 -2.21 -1.37
N PRO A 635 21.69 -2.11 -0.68
CA PRO A 635 21.79 -1.38 0.59
C PRO A 635 21.25 0.05 0.52
N GLU A 636 21.51 0.79 -0.57
CA GLU A 636 21.01 2.16 -0.72
C GLU A 636 19.49 2.21 -0.84
N SER A 637 18.89 1.24 -1.54
CA SER A 637 17.43 1.15 -1.70
C SER A 637 16.71 0.77 -0.42
N ILE A 638 17.39 0.15 0.54
CA ILE A 638 16.82 -0.24 1.83
C ILE A 638 16.90 0.91 2.83
N GLY A 639 17.96 1.73 2.73
CA GLY A 639 18.30 2.79 3.68
C GLY A 639 19.33 2.34 4.71
N MET A 640 19.77 3.26 5.57
CA MET A 640 20.77 2.95 6.59
C MET A 640 20.21 1.92 7.59
N PRO A 641 20.94 0.83 7.87
CA PRO A 641 20.50 -0.15 8.85
C PRO A 641 20.51 0.48 10.25
N LEU A 642 19.50 0.13 11.03
CA LEU A 642 19.50 0.37 12.48
C LEU A 642 20.12 -0.87 13.16
N PRO A 643 20.78 -0.72 14.32
CA PRO A 643 21.08 -1.85 15.19
C PRO A 643 19.79 -2.64 15.41
N GLU A 644 19.85 -3.98 15.30
CA GLU A 644 18.70 -4.81 15.64
C GLU A 644 18.27 -4.47 17.08
N ALA A 645 17.04 -3.99 17.24
CA ALA A 645 16.43 -3.87 18.55
C ALA A 645 16.45 -5.27 19.16
N VAL A 646 17.20 -5.44 20.26
CA VAL A 646 17.26 -6.71 20.99
C VAL A 646 15.82 -7.10 21.30
N ASP A 647 15.40 -8.25 20.76
CA ASP A 647 14.04 -8.75 20.86
C ASP A 647 13.57 -8.65 22.32
N GLY A 648 12.53 -7.83 22.52
CA GLY A 648 12.10 -7.29 23.80
C GLY A 648 11.56 -8.36 24.75
N SER A 649 12.47 -9.13 25.35
CA SER A 649 12.23 -10.03 26.47
C SER A 649 12.24 -9.32 27.83
N ARG A 650 11.94 -8.01 27.86
CA ARG A 650 11.82 -7.24 29.11
C ARG A 650 10.43 -6.60 29.25
N GLY A 651 9.58 -7.31 30.00
CA GLY A 651 8.63 -6.76 30.98
C GLY A 651 7.30 -6.23 30.45
#